data_AF-A0A6M0HTI4-F1
#
_entry.id   AF-A0A6M0HTI4-F1
#
_cell.length_a   1.000
_cell.length_b   1.000
_cell.length_c   1.000
_cell.angle_alpha   90.00
_cell.angle_beta   90.00
_cell.angle_gamma   90.00
#
_symmetry.space_group_name_H-M   'P 1'
#
loop_
_entity.id
_entity.type
_entity.pdbx_description
1 polymer ?
#
loop_
_entity_poly.entity_id
_entity_poly.type
_entity_poly.pdbx_seq_one_letter_code
_entity_poly.pdbx_strand_id
1 'polypeptide(L)'
;MPPSLELDLPVQLALDGRVLGNLIRQVARTFARETYRVDEARVGSVLARSLTRPDGTLACMVVGRRVVDGGDVADLLRVAHPAQLARGRVDGAWIKPAADDPGDFDVEALAARCTHALESFRGAFVFREERREGERVVEVGLRPPQTGALYAILAHWTISNTPATVVMPTGTGKTETMLAVLAWERLPRLLVVVPGDALRKQVGDKFLTMGLLRQLGVLDGRAGHPVVGMLEHMPRTAAEVDEIFLRCNVVVTTMSIAGRCAEAVKGRMAEVCSHLFIDEAHHVPARSWDGFRTHFAGKPVVQFTATPFRRDGKLVDGRVLFNYPLRKAQSEGYFKPIGFLAVDEFDREEADLAIACAAIDRLEADLGRGFGHLVMARADDKARSEAVLGIYAGLAPHHAPVLLHSGLKRREQKEALRRLRAGESRIVVCVDMLGEGFDLPELKIAAIHDPHKSLAITLQFTGRFTRFRADLGDATMIANVADPRVEDALQELYAEDADWNVILRDLSEGATGRQARRSELLEGFGEVPQEVSLRNIFPKMSAVVYRTDCAAWRPDRFEEGVGPAGVHWGPVVNEGAKLMLFITEEHEEVPWGDVRQLRNREWHLYVVHWDQDRGLLYINSSNNGSDHEALAKAVAG
;
A
#
# COMPACT_ATOMS: atom_id res chain seq x y z
N MET A 1 3.17 -42.48 25.95
CA MET A 1 2.95 -41.08 26.35
C MET A 1 1.98 -40.45 25.37
N PRO A 2 1.04 -39.59 25.80
CA PRO A 2 0.19 -38.86 24.88
C PRO A 2 1.06 -38.01 23.95
N PRO A 3 0.70 -37.85 22.67
CA PRO A 3 1.47 -37.02 21.75
C PRO A 3 1.43 -35.57 22.23
N SER A 4 2.62 -34.98 22.43
CA SER A 4 2.75 -33.53 22.57
C SER A 4 2.84 -32.94 21.17
N LEU A 5 1.96 -31.99 20.86
CA LEU A 5 1.86 -31.34 19.56
C LEU A 5 2.08 -29.84 19.74
N GLU A 6 2.94 -29.29 18.90
CA GLU A 6 3.07 -27.85 18.76
C GLU A 6 1.94 -27.36 17.85
N LEU A 7 1.01 -26.59 18.41
CA LEU A 7 -0.21 -26.15 17.73
C LEU A 7 -0.32 -24.63 17.75
N ASP A 8 -0.91 -24.09 16.68
CA ASP A 8 -1.32 -22.70 16.54
C ASP A 8 -2.86 -22.65 16.45
N LEU A 9 -3.50 -22.20 17.52
CA LEU A 9 -4.96 -22.19 17.66
C LEU A 9 -5.56 -20.94 17.01
N PRO A 10 -6.77 -21.03 16.43
CA PRO A 10 -7.41 -19.88 15.84
C PRO A 10 -7.71 -18.82 16.90
N VAL A 11 -7.75 -17.54 16.49
CA VAL A 11 -8.12 -16.44 17.39
C VAL A 11 -9.54 -16.64 17.93
N GLN A 12 -9.74 -16.30 19.21
CA GLN A 12 -11.05 -16.31 19.85
C GLN A 12 -11.61 -14.87 19.81
N LEU A 13 -12.81 -14.72 19.28
CA LEU A 13 -13.45 -13.42 19.07
C LEU A 13 -14.35 -13.07 20.26
N ALA A 14 -14.28 -11.82 20.71
CA ALA A 14 -15.22 -11.23 21.67
C ALA A 14 -16.48 -10.71 20.97
N LEU A 15 -16.30 -10.17 19.76
CA LEU A 15 -17.37 -9.69 18.88
C LEU A 15 -17.17 -10.28 17.50
N ASP A 16 -18.23 -10.85 16.90
CA ASP A 16 -18.23 -11.31 15.52
C ASP A 16 -19.64 -11.24 14.92
N GLY A 17 -19.90 -10.21 14.12
CA GLY A 17 -21.15 -10.13 13.38
C GLY A 17 -21.18 -8.97 12.41
N ARG A 18 -22.38 -8.59 11.98
CA ARG A 18 -22.58 -7.60 10.91
C ARG A 18 -23.59 -6.54 11.30
N VAL A 19 -23.20 -5.28 11.09
CA VAL A 19 -24.11 -4.13 11.21
C VAL A 19 -24.28 -3.51 9.83
N LEU A 20 -25.53 -3.45 9.35
CA LEU A 20 -25.88 -2.94 8.01
C LEU A 20 -25.07 -3.63 6.88
N GLY A 21 -24.84 -4.94 7.04
CA GLY A 21 -24.06 -5.74 6.11
C GLY A 21 -22.54 -5.61 6.24
N ASN A 22 -22.01 -4.73 7.09
CA ASN A 22 -20.58 -4.52 7.29
C ASN A 22 -20.06 -5.32 8.49
N LEU A 23 -18.89 -5.92 8.36
CA LEU A 23 -18.32 -6.79 9.39
C LEU A 23 -17.78 -5.97 10.55
N ILE A 24 -18.13 -6.30 11.79
CA ILE A 24 -17.59 -5.68 12.99
C ILE A 24 -17.08 -6.78 13.92
N ARG A 25 -15.80 -6.69 14.32
CA ARG A 25 -15.10 -7.73 15.07
C ARG A 25 -14.21 -7.17 16.16
N GLN A 26 -14.01 -7.96 17.21
CA GLN A 26 -13.01 -7.72 18.23
C GLN A 26 -12.44 -9.05 18.71
N VAL A 27 -11.12 -9.13 18.90
CA VAL A 27 -10.47 -10.32 19.46
C VAL A 27 -10.58 -10.31 20.99
N ALA A 28 -11.04 -11.41 21.56
CA ALA A 28 -10.97 -11.67 22.98
C ALA A 28 -9.56 -12.11 23.36
N ARG A 29 -9.06 -13.12 22.65
CA ARG A 29 -7.82 -13.82 22.96
C ARG A 29 -7.09 -14.26 21.69
N THR A 30 -5.79 -14.00 21.66
CA THR A 30 -4.86 -14.61 20.70
C THR A 30 -4.12 -15.76 21.37
N PHE A 31 -3.69 -16.73 20.57
CA PHE A 31 -2.91 -17.86 21.03
C PHE A 31 -1.54 -17.79 20.37
N ALA A 32 -0.47 -17.88 21.15
CA ALA A 32 0.85 -18.10 20.59
C ALA A 32 0.97 -19.56 20.15
N ARG A 33 1.92 -19.84 19.25
CA ARG A 33 2.30 -21.22 18.97
C ARG A 33 2.89 -21.82 20.24
N GLU A 34 2.24 -22.85 20.75
CA GLU A 34 2.56 -23.48 22.02
C GLU A 34 2.56 -25.01 21.87
N THR A 35 3.27 -25.70 22.76
CA THR A 35 3.23 -27.16 22.84
C THR A 35 2.10 -27.59 23.76
N TYR A 36 1.19 -28.40 23.24
CA TYR A 36 0.06 -28.95 23.99
C TYR A 36 0.19 -30.46 24.11
N ARG A 37 -0.09 -30.98 25.30
CA ARG A 37 -0.43 -32.40 25.45
C ARG A 37 -1.85 -32.62 24.94
N VAL A 38 -2.00 -33.61 24.06
CA VAL A 38 -3.30 -33.96 23.47
C VAL A 38 -3.78 -35.29 24.01
N ASP A 39 -4.84 -35.25 24.82
CA ASP A 39 -5.43 -36.45 25.44
C ASP A 39 -6.84 -36.72 24.89
N GLU A 40 -7.26 -37.97 24.95
CA GLU A 40 -8.67 -38.32 24.69
C GLU A 40 -9.53 -37.85 25.84
N ALA A 41 -10.63 -37.17 25.49
CA ALA A 41 -11.54 -36.62 26.47
C ALA A 41 -12.99 -36.76 25.98
N ARG A 42 -13.94 -36.32 26.82
CA ARG A 42 -15.36 -36.27 26.46
C ARG A 42 -15.97 -34.94 26.83
N VAL A 43 -16.89 -34.46 26.00
CA VAL A 43 -17.78 -33.34 26.30
C VAL A 43 -19.21 -33.90 26.27
N GLY A 44 -19.79 -34.10 27.45
CA GLY A 44 -21.01 -34.89 27.60
C GLY A 44 -20.81 -36.32 27.08
N SER A 45 -21.65 -36.75 26.14
CA SER A 45 -21.55 -38.07 25.48
C SER A 45 -20.63 -38.08 24.25
N VAL A 46 -20.07 -36.93 23.84
CA VAL A 46 -19.31 -36.80 22.60
C VAL A 46 -17.81 -36.96 22.84
N LEU A 47 -17.16 -37.71 21.95
CA LEU A 47 -15.71 -37.86 21.94
C LEU A 47 -15.03 -36.55 21.56
N ALA A 48 -14.05 -36.14 22.37
CA ALA A 48 -13.32 -34.89 22.24
C ALA A 48 -11.82 -35.13 22.46
N ARG A 49 -11.02 -34.08 22.24
CA ARG A 49 -9.61 -34.03 22.67
C ARG A 49 -9.44 -32.88 23.66
N SER A 50 -8.70 -33.08 24.73
CA SER A 50 -8.27 -31.97 25.59
C SER A 50 -6.89 -31.50 25.16
N LEU A 51 -6.72 -30.18 25.04
CA LEU A 51 -5.41 -29.55 24.85
C LEU A 51 -4.95 -28.99 26.17
N THR A 52 -3.89 -29.54 26.74
CA THR A 52 -3.34 -29.13 28.03
C THR A 52 -1.95 -28.56 27.84
N ARG A 53 -1.67 -27.41 28.44
CA ARG A 53 -0.35 -26.77 28.41
C ARG A 53 0.69 -27.56 29.21
N PRO A 54 2.00 -27.30 29.03
CA PRO A 54 3.05 -27.99 29.77
C PRO A 54 2.99 -27.80 31.28
N ASP A 55 2.40 -26.68 31.73
CA ASP A 55 2.16 -26.37 33.15
C ASP A 55 0.95 -27.12 33.75
N GLY A 56 0.26 -27.95 32.95
CA GLY A 56 -0.90 -28.73 33.37
C GLY A 56 -2.23 -27.98 33.23
N THR A 57 -2.24 -26.73 32.78
CA THR A 57 -3.48 -25.95 32.58
C THR A 57 -4.23 -26.40 31.32
N LEU A 58 -5.55 -26.60 31.43
CA LEU A 58 -6.39 -26.90 30.27
C LEU A 58 -6.50 -25.64 29.41
N ALA A 59 -6.10 -25.74 28.14
CA ALA A 59 -6.22 -24.65 27.18
C ALA A 59 -7.61 -24.61 26.53
N CYS A 60 -8.10 -25.75 26.03
CA CYS A 60 -9.45 -25.90 25.52
C CYS A 60 -9.81 -27.38 25.29
N MET A 61 -11.10 -27.62 25.04
CA MET A 61 -11.60 -28.88 24.52
C MET A 61 -11.85 -28.77 23.02
N VAL A 62 -11.43 -29.78 22.26
CA VAL A 62 -11.57 -29.84 20.80
C VAL A 62 -12.60 -30.88 20.40
N VAL A 63 -13.59 -30.45 19.63
CA VAL A 63 -14.74 -31.27 19.21
C VAL A 63 -14.95 -31.27 17.70
N GLY A 64 -15.63 -32.29 17.20
CA GLY A 64 -15.91 -32.45 15.77
C GLY A 64 -17.09 -31.59 15.29
N ARG A 65 -17.25 -31.48 13.96
CA ARG A 65 -18.27 -30.62 13.32
C ARG A 65 -19.71 -30.77 13.83
N ARG A 66 -20.09 -31.97 14.28
CA ARG A 66 -21.47 -32.28 14.73
C ARG A 66 -21.80 -31.70 16.10
N VAL A 67 -20.81 -31.23 16.85
CA VAL A 67 -21.02 -30.62 18.17
C VAL A 67 -21.36 -29.16 17.97
N VAL A 68 -22.50 -28.76 18.51
CA VAL A 68 -23.02 -27.38 18.46
C VAL A 68 -23.12 -26.75 19.85
N ASP A 69 -23.11 -27.56 20.91
CA ASP A 69 -23.06 -27.13 22.31
C ASP A 69 -22.13 -28.07 23.08
N GLY A 70 -21.40 -27.51 24.05
CA GLY A 70 -20.42 -28.23 24.87
C GLY A 70 -20.72 -28.25 26.36
N GLY A 71 -21.96 -28.00 26.78
CA GLY A 71 -22.33 -28.03 28.20
C GLY A 71 -21.50 -27.05 29.03
N ASP A 72 -20.96 -27.46 30.17
CA ASP A 72 -20.24 -26.57 31.10
C ASP A 72 -18.77 -26.29 30.71
N VAL A 73 -18.34 -26.71 29.52
CA VAL A 73 -16.97 -26.45 29.05
C VAL A 73 -16.80 -24.96 28.72
N ALA A 74 -15.88 -24.30 29.42
CA ALA A 74 -15.59 -22.88 29.24
C ALA A 74 -15.01 -22.56 27.85
N ASP A 75 -14.00 -23.32 27.43
CA ASP A 75 -13.29 -23.11 26.17
C ASP A 75 -13.48 -24.31 25.23
N LEU A 76 -14.28 -24.13 24.18
CA LEU A 76 -14.65 -25.20 23.25
C LEU A 76 -14.34 -24.82 21.81
N LEU A 77 -13.41 -25.54 21.19
CA LEU A 77 -12.97 -25.34 19.81
C LEU A 77 -13.52 -26.45 18.90
N ARG A 78 -14.23 -26.06 17.84
CA ARG A 78 -14.74 -26.99 16.83
C ARG A 78 -13.80 -27.08 15.63
N VAL A 79 -13.42 -28.30 15.28
CA VAL A 79 -12.57 -28.60 14.12
C VAL A 79 -13.22 -29.63 13.19
N ALA A 80 -12.68 -29.79 11.99
CA ALA A 80 -13.16 -30.79 11.03
C ALA A 80 -12.98 -32.23 11.54
N HIS A 81 -11.75 -32.56 11.97
CA HIS A 81 -11.34 -33.91 12.36
C HIS A 81 -10.48 -33.86 13.64
N PRO A 82 -11.08 -33.91 14.84
CA PRO A 82 -10.35 -33.80 16.11
C PRO A 82 -9.28 -34.87 16.33
N ALA A 83 -9.47 -36.05 15.75
CA ALA A 83 -8.51 -37.15 15.83
C ALA A 83 -7.28 -36.97 14.91
N GLN A 84 -7.33 -35.99 13.99
CA GLN A 84 -6.28 -35.74 13.01
C GLN A 84 -5.54 -34.41 13.28
N LEU A 85 -5.54 -33.93 14.54
CA LEU A 85 -4.72 -32.80 14.91
C LEU A 85 -3.25 -33.15 14.66
N ALA A 86 -2.61 -32.37 13.81
CA ALA A 86 -1.20 -32.47 13.46
C ALA A 86 -0.46 -31.21 13.94
N ARG A 87 0.87 -31.28 14.00
CA ARG A 87 1.69 -30.10 14.32
C ARG A 87 1.39 -28.97 13.34
N GLY A 88 1.25 -27.76 13.86
CA GLY A 88 0.99 -26.55 13.07
C GLY A 88 -0.39 -25.94 13.33
N ARG A 89 -0.92 -25.27 12.32
CA ARG A 89 -2.14 -24.47 12.43
C ARG A 89 -3.39 -25.34 12.51
N VAL A 90 -4.23 -25.05 13.50
CA VAL A 90 -5.52 -25.71 13.68
C VAL A 90 -6.61 -24.88 13.01
N ASP A 91 -7.22 -25.43 11.97
CA ASP A 91 -8.41 -24.82 11.35
C ASP A 91 -9.67 -25.21 12.11
N GLY A 92 -10.27 -24.21 12.77
CA GLY A 92 -11.47 -24.41 13.59
C GLY A 92 -12.17 -23.10 13.93
N ALA A 93 -13.30 -23.22 14.63
CA ALA A 93 -14.08 -22.10 15.13
C ALA A 93 -14.45 -22.33 16.60
N TRP A 94 -14.28 -21.29 17.41
CA TRP A 94 -14.68 -21.31 18.82
C TRP A 94 -16.20 -21.36 18.94
N ILE A 95 -16.71 -22.27 19.78
CA ILE A 95 -18.12 -22.35 20.19
C ILE A 95 -18.29 -21.66 21.54
N LYS A 96 -17.34 -21.87 22.46
CA LYS A 96 -17.35 -21.27 23.81
C LYS A 96 -16.02 -20.61 24.14
N PRO A 97 -16.05 -19.42 24.76
CA PRO A 97 -17.17 -18.48 24.75
C PRO A 97 -17.63 -18.15 23.32
N ALA A 98 -18.95 -17.97 23.15
CA ALA A 98 -19.50 -17.47 21.90
C ALA A 98 -19.16 -15.99 21.77
N ALA A 99 -18.84 -15.54 20.56
CA ALA A 99 -18.66 -14.12 20.30
C ALA A 99 -20.02 -13.41 20.36
N ASP A 100 -20.02 -12.22 20.93
CA ASP A 100 -21.17 -11.32 20.95
C ASP A 100 -21.52 -10.86 19.52
N ASP A 101 -22.80 -10.71 19.20
CA ASP A 101 -23.20 -10.04 17.96
C ASP A 101 -23.19 -8.51 18.17
N PRO A 102 -22.42 -7.73 17.40
CA PRO A 102 -22.39 -6.27 17.51
C PRO A 102 -23.76 -5.61 17.29
N GLY A 103 -24.71 -6.28 16.62
CA GLY A 103 -26.08 -5.81 16.44
C GLY A 103 -26.95 -5.87 17.69
N ASP A 104 -26.55 -6.64 18.71
CA ASP A 104 -27.29 -6.78 19.97
C ASP A 104 -26.99 -5.63 20.95
N PHE A 105 -25.99 -4.79 20.65
CA PHE A 105 -25.59 -3.66 21.47
C PHE A 105 -26.10 -2.36 20.87
N ASP A 106 -26.28 -1.33 21.69
CA ASP A 106 -26.39 0.04 21.18
C ASP A 106 -25.00 0.63 20.88
N VAL A 107 -24.99 1.82 20.29
CA VAL A 107 -23.75 2.53 19.94
C VAL A 107 -22.94 2.88 21.20
N GLU A 108 -23.59 3.24 22.30
CA GLU A 108 -22.93 3.67 23.53
C GLU A 108 -22.17 2.54 24.22
N ALA A 109 -22.76 1.35 24.29
CA ALA A 109 -22.12 0.17 24.86
C ALA A 109 -20.86 -0.25 24.09
N LEU A 110 -20.89 -0.21 22.75
CA LEU A 110 -19.70 -0.50 21.94
C LEU A 110 -18.68 0.64 21.97
N ALA A 111 -19.11 1.89 22.10
CA ALA A 111 -18.20 3.02 22.31
C ALA A 111 -17.42 2.89 23.64
N ALA A 112 -18.05 2.38 24.69
CA ALA A 112 -17.37 2.06 25.95
C ALA A 112 -16.31 0.96 25.77
N ARG A 113 -16.62 -0.11 25.01
CA ARG A 113 -15.62 -1.14 24.64
C ARG A 113 -14.45 -0.56 23.86
N CYS A 114 -14.73 0.32 22.90
CA CYS A 114 -13.72 1.02 22.11
C CYS A 114 -12.79 1.85 23.01
N THR A 115 -13.36 2.57 23.98
CA THR A 115 -12.60 3.38 24.95
C THR A 115 -11.70 2.50 25.82
N HIS A 116 -12.24 1.39 26.33
CA HIS A 116 -11.48 0.44 27.14
C HIS A 116 -10.29 -0.16 26.36
N ALA A 117 -10.50 -0.52 25.09
CA ALA A 117 -9.44 -1.02 24.22
C ALA A 117 -8.31 -0.01 24.06
N LEU A 118 -8.60 1.27 23.82
CA LEU A 118 -7.57 2.31 23.66
C LEU A 118 -6.84 2.63 24.95
N GLU A 119 -7.56 2.71 26.08
CA GLU A 119 -6.91 2.94 27.38
C GLU A 119 -6.00 1.78 27.78
N SER A 120 -6.31 0.55 27.36
CA SER A 120 -5.44 -0.61 27.60
C SER A 120 -4.06 -0.51 26.91
N PHE A 121 -3.92 0.34 25.88
CA PHE A 121 -2.62 0.58 25.23
C PHE A 121 -1.71 1.50 26.05
N ARG A 122 -2.28 2.30 26.96
CA ARG A 122 -1.52 3.24 27.80
C ARG A 122 -0.52 2.47 28.66
N GLY A 123 0.77 2.76 28.46
CA GLY A 123 1.86 2.09 29.15
C GLY A 123 2.03 0.60 28.78
N ALA A 124 1.32 0.10 27.77
CA ALA A 124 1.52 -1.24 27.23
C ALA A 124 2.39 -1.23 25.97
N PHE A 125 2.45 -0.10 25.25
CA PHE A 125 3.35 0.09 24.12
C PHE A 125 4.73 0.55 24.59
N VAL A 126 5.79 -0.07 24.08
CA VAL A 126 7.18 0.27 24.36
C VAL A 126 7.94 0.46 23.06
N PHE A 127 8.68 1.57 22.93
CA PHE A 127 9.63 1.76 21.85
C PHE A 127 10.79 0.78 22.01
N ARG A 128 10.74 -0.29 21.23
CA ARG A 128 11.80 -1.29 21.15
C ARG A 128 12.18 -1.45 19.69
N GLU A 129 13.35 -0.97 19.33
CA GLU A 129 13.94 -1.21 18.01
C GLU A 129 14.65 -2.57 17.99
N GLU A 130 14.60 -3.29 16.87
CA GLU A 130 15.38 -4.51 16.68
C GLU A 130 16.86 -4.15 16.56
N ARG A 131 17.72 -4.98 17.16
CA ARG A 131 19.18 -4.87 17.01
C ARG A 131 19.69 -6.01 16.16
N ARG A 132 20.53 -5.68 15.18
CA ARG A 132 21.16 -6.63 14.25
C ARG A 132 22.68 -6.61 14.40
N GLU A 133 23.29 -7.78 14.31
CA GLU A 133 24.73 -7.97 14.14
C GLU A 133 24.95 -8.77 12.85
N GLY A 134 25.33 -8.09 11.77
CA GLY A 134 25.25 -8.66 10.43
C GLY A 134 23.81 -9.00 10.03
N GLU A 135 23.59 -10.21 9.52
CA GLU A 135 22.24 -10.70 9.16
C GLU A 135 21.44 -11.23 10.36
N ARG A 136 22.07 -11.36 11.53
CA ARG A 136 21.45 -11.97 12.71
C ARG A 136 20.74 -10.91 13.54
N VAL A 137 19.45 -11.14 13.81
CA VAL A 137 18.70 -10.39 14.82
C VAL A 137 19.13 -10.85 16.21
N VAL A 138 19.75 -9.95 16.97
CA VAL A 138 20.19 -10.21 18.35
C VAL A 138 19.14 -9.75 19.36
N GLU A 139 18.34 -8.75 19.02
CA GLU A 139 17.19 -8.31 19.80
C GLU A 139 16.00 -8.08 18.89
N VAL A 140 14.85 -8.67 19.23
CA VAL A 140 13.61 -8.53 18.47
C VAL A 140 12.92 -7.21 18.85
N GLY A 141 12.40 -6.50 17.86
CA GLY A 141 11.69 -5.23 18.03
C GLY A 141 11.12 -4.71 16.71
N LEU A 142 10.72 -3.45 16.68
CA LEU A 142 10.43 -2.72 15.44
C LEU A 142 11.71 -2.57 14.61
N ARG A 143 11.61 -2.74 13.31
CA ARG A 143 12.72 -2.45 12.40
C ARG A 143 13.07 -0.96 12.43
N PRO A 144 14.33 -0.55 12.26
CA PRO A 144 14.73 0.84 12.06
C PRO A 144 13.83 1.66 11.11
N PRO A 145 13.41 1.15 9.92
CA PRO A 145 12.45 1.87 9.08
C PRO A 145 11.10 2.14 9.76
N GLN A 146 10.61 1.23 10.60
CA GLN A 146 9.35 1.39 11.32
C GLN A 146 9.49 2.41 12.44
N THR A 147 10.58 2.34 13.22
CA THR A 147 10.90 3.31 14.27
C THR A 147 11.08 4.72 13.70
N GLY A 148 11.85 4.86 12.61
CA GLY A 148 12.07 6.15 11.95
C GLY A 148 10.79 6.75 11.39
N ALA A 149 9.94 5.94 10.74
CA ALA A 149 8.63 6.39 10.28
C ALA A 149 7.72 6.82 11.44
N LEU A 150 7.71 6.07 12.54
CA LEU A 150 6.94 6.40 13.73
C LEU A 150 7.39 7.74 14.31
N TYR A 151 8.69 7.95 14.54
CA TYR A 151 9.19 9.24 15.02
C TYR A 151 8.89 10.41 14.07
N ALA A 152 8.99 10.21 12.76
CA ALA A 152 8.67 11.25 11.78
C ALA A 152 7.19 11.66 11.82
N ILE A 153 6.28 10.68 11.93
CA ILE A 153 4.84 10.94 12.07
C ILE A 153 4.57 11.72 13.37
N LEU A 154 5.13 11.26 14.49
CA LEU A 154 4.91 11.88 15.79
C LEU A 154 5.45 13.32 15.83
N ALA A 155 6.67 13.54 15.35
CA ALA A 155 7.27 14.87 15.27
C ALA A 155 6.42 15.81 14.39
N HIS A 156 5.94 15.33 13.23
CA HIS A 156 5.07 16.12 12.36
C HIS A 156 3.78 16.53 13.08
N TRP A 157 3.10 15.60 13.75
CA TRP A 157 1.84 15.89 14.46
C TRP A 157 2.00 16.83 15.66
N THR A 158 3.21 17.04 16.17
CA THR A 158 3.44 18.10 17.18
C THR A 158 3.42 19.52 16.60
N ILE A 159 3.63 19.66 15.28
CA ILE A 159 3.78 20.97 14.61
C ILE A 159 2.65 21.21 13.60
N SER A 160 2.16 20.16 12.94
CA SER A 160 1.22 20.27 11.83
C SER A 160 0.34 19.04 11.66
N ASN A 161 -0.92 19.28 11.27
CA ASN A 161 -1.88 18.24 10.88
C ASN A 161 -2.02 18.15 9.35
N THR A 162 -1.19 18.85 8.58
CA THR A 162 -1.25 18.76 7.11
C THR A 162 -0.99 17.33 6.63
N PRO A 163 -1.60 16.88 5.51
CA PRO A 163 -1.39 15.54 5.00
C PRO A 163 0.07 15.18 4.80
N ALA A 164 0.42 13.98 5.24
CA ALA A 164 1.77 13.45 5.27
C ALA A 164 1.89 12.15 4.47
N THR A 165 3.09 11.90 3.95
CA THR A 165 3.44 10.70 3.19
C THR A 165 4.66 10.02 3.82
N VAL A 166 4.55 8.72 4.03
CA VAL A 166 5.62 7.83 4.48
C VAL A 166 5.89 6.84 3.36
N VAL A 167 7.11 6.92 2.81
CA VAL A 167 7.58 6.04 1.75
C VAL A 167 8.44 4.94 2.39
N MET A 168 7.95 3.71 2.30
CA MET A 168 8.59 2.54 2.88
C MET A 168 8.48 1.39 1.88
N PRO A 169 9.61 0.84 1.39
CA PRO A 169 9.61 -0.30 0.50
C PRO A 169 8.79 -1.46 1.06
N THR A 170 8.22 -2.27 0.18
CA THR A 170 7.46 -3.48 0.54
C THR A 170 8.26 -4.37 1.49
N GLY A 171 7.60 -5.07 2.40
CA GLY A 171 8.31 -5.95 3.34
C GLY A 171 9.09 -5.25 4.46
N THR A 172 9.25 -3.92 4.48
CA THR A 172 9.86 -3.18 5.62
C THR A 172 8.89 -2.95 6.79
N GLY A 173 7.62 -3.33 6.64
CA GLY A 173 6.64 -3.39 7.73
C GLY A 173 5.72 -2.17 7.86
N LYS A 174 5.29 -1.57 6.72
CA LYS A 174 4.31 -0.48 6.63
C LYS A 174 3.08 -0.69 7.52
N THR A 175 2.43 -1.85 7.43
CA THR A 175 1.21 -2.11 8.19
C THR A 175 1.50 -2.15 9.68
N GLU A 176 2.57 -2.80 10.11
CA GLU A 176 3.00 -2.80 11.52
C GLU A 176 3.33 -1.39 12.03
N THR A 177 3.86 -0.50 11.19
CA THR A 177 4.00 0.93 11.53
C THR A 177 2.63 1.57 11.79
N MET A 178 1.62 1.32 10.95
CA MET A 178 0.26 1.83 11.18
C MET A 178 -0.34 1.35 12.50
N LEU A 179 -0.14 0.07 12.84
CA LEU A 179 -0.56 -0.52 14.11
C LEU A 179 0.15 0.15 15.29
N ALA A 180 1.46 0.42 15.15
CA ALA A 180 2.26 1.05 16.17
C ALA A 180 1.80 2.49 16.44
N VAL A 181 1.49 3.25 15.38
CA VAL A 181 0.91 4.60 15.52
C VAL A 181 -0.45 4.54 16.24
N LEU A 182 -1.33 3.59 15.87
CA LEU A 182 -2.61 3.40 16.56
C LEU A 182 -2.41 3.13 18.06
N ALA A 183 -1.50 2.22 18.40
CA ALA A 183 -1.26 1.82 19.78
C ALA A 183 -0.64 2.93 20.62
N TRP A 184 0.31 3.69 20.04
CA TRP A 184 1.00 4.77 20.73
C TRP A 184 0.11 6.01 20.92
N GLU A 185 -0.46 6.54 19.82
CA GLU A 185 -1.29 7.75 19.85
C GLU A 185 -2.73 7.48 20.32
N ARG A 186 -3.13 6.20 20.43
CA ARG A 186 -4.45 5.77 20.92
C ARG A 186 -5.58 6.46 20.17
N LEU A 187 -5.51 6.37 18.83
CA LEU A 187 -6.42 7.06 17.91
C LEU A 187 -7.88 6.66 18.17
N PRO A 188 -8.77 7.59 18.58
CA PRO A 188 -10.15 7.25 18.97
C PRO A 188 -10.96 6.55 17.88
N ARG A 189 -10.85 7.05 16.65
CA ARG A 189 -11.52 6.52 15.45
C ARG A 189 -10.62 6.72 14.25
N LEU A 190 -10.04 5.64 13.74
CA LEU A 190 -9.16 5.64 12.58
C LEU A 190 -9.91 5.10 11.37
N LEU A 191 -9.96 5.87 10.28
CA LEU A 191 -10.35 5.35 8.96
C LEU A 191 -9.09 4.90 8.21
N VAL A 192 -9.09 3.68 7.70
CA VAL A 192 -8.03 3.14 6.86
C VAL A 192 -8.60 2.87 5.48
N VAL A 193 -8.06 3.56 4.47
CA VAL A 193 -8.42 3.35 3.07
C VAL A 193 -7.35 2.52 2.40
N VAL A 194 -7.80 1.44 1.75
CA VAL A 194 -6.98 0.57 0.92
C VAL A 194 -7.58 0.51 -0.50
N PRO A 195 -6.86 0.10 -1.54
CA PRO A 195 -7.40 0.13 -2.89
C PRO A 195 -8.21 -1.13 -3.28
N GLY A 196 -8.16 -2.22 -2.49
CA GLY A 196 -8.86 -3.47 -2.81
C GLY A 196 -9.44 -4.23 -1.61
N ASP A 197 -10.43 -5.09 -1.88
CA ASP A 197 -11.13 -5.92 -0.88
C ASP A 197 -10.20 -6.90 -0.17
N ALA A 198 -9.30 -7.57 -0.91
CA ALA A 198 -8.38 -8.51 -0.31
C ALA A 198 -7.39 -7.81 0.67
N LEU A 199 -6.91 -6.61 0.33
CA LEU A 199 -6.13 -5.80 1.27
C LEU A 199 -6.97 -5.28 2.44
N ARG A 200 -8.25 -4.95 2.22
CA ARG A 200 -9.15 -4.51 3.30
C ARG A 200 -9.24 -5.58 4.37
N LYS A 201 -9.46 -6.84 3.95
CA LYS A 201 -9.48 -7.97 4.86
C LYS A 201 -8.12 -8.17 5.55
N GLN A 202 -7.03 -8.17 4.79
CA GLN A 202 -5.69 -8.40 5.33
C GLN A 202 -5.28 -7.33 6.36
N VAL A 203 -5.49 -6.05 6.04
CA VAL A 203 -5.18 -4.92 6.94
C VAL A 203 -6.14 -4.91 8.13
N GLY A 204 -7.43 -5.16 7.89
CA GLY A 204 -8.42 -5.32 8.96
C GLY A 204 -8.06 -6.43 9.95
N ASP A 205 -7.68 -7.60 9.45
CA ASP A 205 -7.22 -8.73 10.29
C ASP A 205 -5.94 -8.37 11.07
N LYS A 206 -5.02 -7.58 10.49
CA LYS A 206 -3.84 -7.07 11.20
C LYS A 206 -4.20 -6.09 12.31
N PHE A 207 -5.11 -5.15 12.08
CA PHE A 207 -5.63 -4.28 13.15
C PHE A 207 -6.34 -5.07 14.24
N LEU A 208 -7.15 -6.06 13.85
CA LEU A 208 -7.92 -6.90 14.75
C LEU A 208 -7.02 -7.70 15.70
N THR A 209 -5.88 -8.17 15.22
CA THR A 209 -4.92 -9.00 15.97
C THR A 209 -3.75 -8.22 16.57
N MET A 210 -3.64 -6.92 16.28
CA MET A 210 -2.44 -6.11 16.52
C MET A 210 -1.16 -6.67 15.86
N GLY A 211 -1.33 -7.44 14.77
CA GLY A 211 -0.27 -7.94 13.90
C GLY A 211 0.89 -8.59 14.67
N LEU A 212 2.10 -8.15 14.38
CA LEU A 212 3.31 -8.68 15.00
C LEU A 212 3.71 -7.95 16.29
N LEU A 213 3.04 -6.86 16.68
CA LEU A 213 3.54 -5.97 17.75
C LEU A 213 3.79 -6.69 19.08
N ARG A 214 2.93 -7.66 19.43
CA ARG A 214 3.11 -8.49 20.64
C ARG A 214 4.28 -9.45 20.52
N GLN A 215 4.43 -10.10 19.35
CA GLN A 215 5.55 -11.01 19.06
C GLN A 215 6.89 -10.27 19.05
N LEU A 216 6.88 -9.01 18.64
CA LEU A 216 8.05 -8.12 18.66
C LEU A 216 8.36 -7.59 20.08
N GLY A 217 7.53 -7.86 21.08
CA GLY A 217 7.68 -7.33 22.44
C GLY A 217 7.48 -5.82 22.52
N VAL A 218 6.80 -5.22 21.53
CA VAL A 218 6.52 -3.79 21.42
C VAL A 218 5.16 -3.47 22.06
N LEU A 219 4.25 -4.43 22.09
CA LEU A 219 2.94 -4.33 22.74
C LEU A 219 2.77 -5.45 23.77
N ASP A 220 2.57 -5.07 25.03
CA ASP A 220 2.38 -6.03 26.13
C ASP A 220 1.13 -6.92 25.94
N GLY A 221 1.16 -8.16 26.44
CA GLY A 221 0.05 -9.11 26.38
C GLY A 221 -1.24 -8.62 27.06
N ARG A 222 -1.14 -7.71 28.04
CA ARG A 222 -2.27 -7.09 28.76
C ARG A 222 -3.06 -6.09 27.93
N ALA A 223 -2.48 -5.56 26.85
CA ALA A 223 -3.20 -4.67 25.96
C ALA A 223 -4.40 -5.43 25.37
N GLY A 224 -5.58 -4.80 25.34
CA GLY A 224 -6.76 -5.30 24.67
C GLY A 224 -6.61 -5.29 23.15
N HIS A 225 -7.71 -5.55 22.45
CA HIS A 225 -7.77 -5.48 20.99
C HIS A 225 -8.79 -4.42 20.56
N PRO A 226 -8.52 -3.66 19.49
CA PRO A 226 -9.46 -2.67 19.00
C PRO A 226 -10.70 -3.35 18.41
N VAL A 227 -11.83 -2.65 18.44
CA VAL A 227 -12.99 -3.03 17.63
C VAL A 227 -12.74 -2.57 16.19
N VAL A 228 -12.79 -3.50 15.25
CA VAL A 228 -12.47 -3.27 13.84
C VAL A 228 -13.71 -3.50 12.97
N GLY A 229 -14.11 -2.46 12.25
CA GLY A 229 -15.12 -2.51 11.21
C GLY A 229 -14.49 -2.67 9.83
N MET A 230 -15.01 -3.58 9.00
CA MET A 230 -14.63 -3.69 7.58
C MET A 230 -15.84 -3.33 6.72
N LEU A 231 -15.74 -2.20 6.01
CA LEU A 231 -16.81 -1.74 5.12
C LEU A 231 -16.82 -2.60 3.87
N GLU A 232 -17.82 -3.47 3.74
CA GLU A 232 -18.10 -4.29 2.56
C GLU A 232 -19.22 -3.67 1.71
N HIS A 233 -20.10 -2.89 2.34
CA HIS A 233 -21.24 -2.23 1.74
C HIS A 233 -21.19 -0.71 1.98
N MET A 234 -21.77 0.04 1.05
CA MET A 234 -21.80 1.50 1.11
C MET A 234 -22.90 2.00 2.06
N PRO A 235 -22.56 2.80 3.09
CA PRO A 235 -23.56 3.53 3.86
C PRO A 235 -24.29 4.54 2.98
N ARG A 236 -25.61 4.62 3.12
CA ARG A 236 -26.48 5.49 2.31
C ARG A 236 -26.81 6.80 2.98
N THR A 237 -26.72 6.87 4.31
CA THR A 237 -27.09 8.05 5.11
C THR A 237 -26.05 8.33 6.20
N ALA A 238 -26.08 9.54 6.76
CA ALA A 238 -25.24 9.91 7.90
C ALA A 238 -25.54 9.05 9.14
N ALA A 239 -26.80 8.66 9.36
CA ALA A 239 -27.19 7.78 10.46
C ALA A 239 -26.59 6.37 10.32
N GLU A 240 -26.53 5.83 9.10
CA GLU A 240 -25.85 4.55 8.84
C GLU A 240 -24.34 4.64 9.08
N VAL A 241 -23.72 5.80 8.84
CA VAL A 241 -22.32 6.03 9.21
C VAL A 241 -22.17 5.97 10.73
N ASP A 242 -23.05 6.62 11.48
CA ASP A 242 -23.00 6.59 12.94
C ASP A 242 -23.16 5.18 13.51
N GLU A 243 -24.14 4.44 12.99
CA GLU A 243 -24.38 3.06 13.40
C GLU A 243 -23.18 2.14 13.18
N ILE A 244 -22.30 2.42 12.21
CA ILE A 244 -21.12 1.59 11.96
C ILE A 244 -19.87 2.15 12.64
N PHE A 245 -19.59 3.44 12.44
CA PHE A 245 -18.31 4.05 12.80
C PHE A 245 -18.19 4.33 14.28
N LEU A 246 -19.29 4.66 14.97
CA LEU A 246 -19.26 4.91 16.42
C LEU A 246 -19.08 3.63 17.24
N ARG A 247 -19.27 2.46 16.62
CA ARG A 247 -19.04 1.14 17.22
C ARG A 247 -17.59 0.65 17.07
N CYS A 248 -16.72 1.38 16.38
CA CYS A 248 -15.39 0.91 15.99
C CYS A 248 -14.27 1.85 16.45
N ASN A 249 -13.13 1.29 16.83
CA ASN A 249 -11.88 2.03 16.93
C ASN A 249 -11.25 2.26 15.55
N VAL A 250 -11.32 1.23 14.69
CA VAL A 250 -10.73 1.25 13.35
C VAL A 250 -11.77 0.81 12.33
N VAL A 251 -11.89 1.56 11.24
CA VAL A 251 -12.73 1.20 10.11
C VAL A 251 -11.85 1.06 8.88
N VAL A 252 -11.87 -0.10 8.22
CA VAL A 252 -11.11 -0.37 6.99
C VAL A 252 -12.06 -0.40 5.80
N THR A 253 -11.77 0.41 4.78
CA THR A 253 -12.63 0.55 3.58
C THR A 253 -11.80 0.66 2.31
N THR A 254 -12.48 0.72 1.16
CA THR A 254 -11.88 0.96 -0.14
C THR A 254 -12.36 2.26 -0.76
N MET A 255 -11.58 2.85 -1.67
CA MET A 255 -12.06 4.00 -2.45
C MET A 255 -13.24 3.69 -3.35
N SER A 256 -13.39 2.42 -3.77
CA SER A 256 -14.59 1.97 -4.50
C SER A 256 -15.86 2.04 -3.65
N ILE A 257 -15.76 2.08 -2.32
CA ILE A 257 -16.87 2.29 -1.40
C ILE A 257 -16.92 3.75 -0.94
N ALA A 258 -15.87 4.22 -0.25
CA ALA A 258 -15.82 5.55 0.34
C ALA A 258 -15.92 6.68 -0.72
N GLY A 259 -15.18 6.56 -1.82
CA GLY A 259 -15.17 7.57 -2.88
C GLY A 259 -16.49 7.70 -3.65
N ARG A 260 -17.33 6.66 -3.63
CA ARG A 260 -18.64 6.62 -4.32
C ARG A 260 -19.82 6.98 -3.42
N CYS A 261 -19.60 7.19 -2.13
CA CYS A 261 -20.64 7.66 -1.21
C CYS A 261 -21.13 9.06 -1.60
N ALA A 262 -22.35 9.42 -1.17
CA ALA A 262 -22.83 10.79 -1.29
C ALA A 262 -22.00 11.76 -0.43
N GLU A 263 -21.94 13.04 -0.80
CA GLU A 263 -21.14 14.05 -0.09
C GLU A 263 -21.49 14.17 1.39
N ALA A 264 -22.78 14.08 1.75
CA ALA A 264 -23.22 14.08 3.15
C ALA A 264 -22.67 12.87 3.94
N VAL A 265 -22.58 11.70 3.30
CA VAL A 265 -22.03 10.48 3.89
C VAL A 265 -20.51 10.59 4.04
N LYS A 266 -19.80 11.10 3.03
CA LYS A 266 -18.34 11.36 3.12
C LYS A 266 -18.03 12.38 4.22
N GLY A 267 -18.80 13.46 4.28
CA GLY A 267 -18.71 14.48 5.33
C GLY A 267 -18.90 13.87 6.71
N ARG A 268 -19.92 13.03 6.90
CA ARG A 268 -20.15 12.35 8.18
C ARG A 268 -19.03 11.37 8.53
N MET A 269 -18.55 10.58 7.56
CA MET A 269 -17.40 9.69 7.76
C MET A 269 -16.18 10.47 8.25
N ALA A 270 -15.90 11.62 7.61
CA ALA A 270 -14.79 12.46 8.02
C ALA A 270 -15.02 13.08 9.39
N GLU A 271 -16.23 13.56 9.70
CA GLU A 271 -16.59 14.16 10.99
C GLU A 271 -16.38 13.20 12.15
N VAL A 272 -16.85 11.95 12.03
CA VAL A 272 -16.73 10.93 13.08
C VAL A 272 -15.31 10.38 13.21
N CYS A 273 -14.51 10.38 12.14
CA CYS A 273 -13.14 9.90 12.21
C CYS A 273 -12.20 10.94 12.81
N SER A 274 -11.29 10.50 13.68
CA SER A 274 -10.22 11.34 14.21
C SER A 274 -9.04 11.45 13.23
N HIS A 275 -8.73 10.36 12.53
CA HIS A 275 -7.55 10.22 11.68
C HIS A 275 -7.88 9.45 10.40
N LEU A 276 -7.13 9.70 9.34
CA LEU A 276 -7.20 8.97 8.08
C LEU A 276 -5.83 8.39 7.71
N PHE A 277 -5.77 7.06 7.58
CA PHE A 277 -4.65 6.38 6.95
C PHE A 277 -5.00 5.89 5.57
N ILE A 278 -4.01 5.91 4.69
CA ILE A 278 -4.12 5.36 3.34
C ILE A 278 -2.95 4.45 3.11
N ASP A 279 -3.24 3.19 2.81
CA ASP A 279 -2.22 2.26 2.35
C ASP A 279 -2.20 2.22 0.82
N GLU A 280 -1.00 2.01 0.28
CA GLU A 280 -0.71 2.02 -1.15
C GLU A 280 -1.28 3.26 -1.88
N ALA A 281 -0.97 4.45 -1.33
CA ALA A 281 -1.47 5.74 -1.80
C ALA A 281 -1.18 6.03 -3.29
N HIS A 282 -0.23 5.33 -3.91
CA HIS A 282 0.04 5.40 -5.34
C HIS A 282 -1.09 4.86 -6.24
N HIS A 283 -2.00 4.05 -5.70
CA HIS A 283 -3.15 3.52 -6.44
C HIS A 283 -4.37 4.45 -6.44
N VAL A 284 -4.35 5.51 -5.63
CA VAL A 284 -5.53 6.38 -5.48
C VAL A 284 -5.64 7.32 -6.70
N PRO A 285 -6.79 7.32 -7.43
CA PRO A 285 -7.01 8.25 -8.52
C PRO A 285 -7.12 9.69 -8.00
N ALA A 286 -6.43 10.65 -8.62
CA ALA A 286 -6.35 12.05 -8.17
C ALA A 286 -7.71 12.63 -7.77
N ARG A 287 -8.69 12.56 -8.68
CA ARG A 287 -10.00 13.21 -8.48
C ARG A 287 -10.80 12.59 -7.34
N SER A 288 -10.86 11.26 -7.29
CA SER A 288 -11.59 10.54 -6.23
C SER A 288 -10.91 10.72 -4.88
N TRP A 289 -9.57 10.78 -4.88
CA TRP A 289 -8.76 11.05 -3.72
C TRP A 289 -8.99 12.44 -3.17
N ASP A 290 -8.73 13.46 -3.98
CA ASP A 290 -8.75 14.87 -3.58
C ASP A 290 -10.13 15.25 -3.05
N GLY A 291 -11.20 14.79 -3.71
CA GLY A 291 -12.57 14.98 -3.22
C GLY A 291 -12.79 14.36 -1.84
N PHE A 292 -12.39 13.11 -1.63
CA PHE A 292 -12.56 12.44 -0.34
C PHE A 292 -11.68 13.06 0.77
N ARG A 293 -10.42 13.37 0.46
CA ARG A 293 -9.45 13.98 1.37
C ARG A 293 -9.92 15.34 1.87
N THR A 294 -10.57 16.13 1.02
CA THR A 294 -11.00 17.49 1.36
C THR A 294 -11.94 17.49 2.58
N HIS A 295 -12.75 16.44 2.79
CA HIS A 295 -13.57 16.32 3.99
C HIS A 295 -12.76 16.13 5.28
N PHE A 296 -11.52 15.65 5.19
CA PHE A 296 -10.59 15.51 6.32
C PHE A 296 -9.70 16.74 6.53
N ALA A 297 -10.04 17.89 5.94
CA ALA A 297 -9.33 19.14 6.18
C ALA A 297 -9.23 19.45 7.70
N GLY A 298 -8.04 19.81 8.16
CA GLY A 298 -7.75 20.06 9.57
C GLY A 298 -7.57 18.82 10.45
N LYS A 299 -7.77 17.61 9.92
CA LYS A 299 -7.53 16.34 10.63
C LYS A 299 -6.23 15.69 10.16
N PRO A 300 -5.53 14.95 11.03
CA PRO A 300 -4.28 14.31 10.63
C PRO A 300 -4.52 13.19 9.59
N VAL A 301 -3.80 13.29 8.47
CA VAL A 301 -3.83 12.31 7.38
C VAL A 301 -2.43 11.78 7.12
N VAL A 302 -2.25 10.46 7.13
CA VAL A 302 -0.97 9.81 6.81
C VAL A 302 -1.15 8.79 5.69
N GLN A 303 -0.32 8.89 4.68
CA GLN A 303 -0.31 8.03 3.51
C GLN A 303 0.93 7.13 3.56
N PHE A 304 0.76 5.85 3.36
CA PHE A 304 1.81 4.85 3.29
C PHE A 304 1.92 4.35 1.86
N THR A 305 3.14 4.25 1.33
CA THR A 305 3.37 3.76 -0.02
C THR A 305 4.77 3.17 -0.15
N ALA A 306 4.95 2.19 -1.04
CA ALA A 306 6.30 1.75 -1.43
C ALA A 306 6.96 2.67 -2.46
N THR A 307 6.15 3.43 -3.20
CA THR A 307 6.61 4.27 -4.31
C THR A 307 6.00 5.65 -4.18
N PRO A 308 6.77 6.72 -4.41
CA PRO A 308 6.24 8.08 -4.31
C PRO A 308 5.42 8.52 -5.52
N PHE A 309 5.43 7.75 -6.60
CA PHE A 309 4.66 8.03 -7.81
C PHE A 309 3.36 7.24 -7.82
N ARG A 310 2.31 7.90 -8.30
CA ARG A 310 1.01 7.33 -8.64
C ARG A 310 1.07 6.64 -10.00
N ARG A 311 0.07 5.80 -10.27
CA ARG A 311 -0.07 5.08 -11.56
C ARG A 311 -0.10 5.98 -12.80
N ASP A 312 -0.49 7.25 -12.65
CA ASP A 312 -0.52 8.26 -13.72
C ASP A 312 0.79 9.05 -13.85
N GLY A 313 1.88 8.59 -13.20
CA GLY A 313 3.19 9.24 -13.22
C GLY A 313 3.30 10.48 -12.33
N LYS A 314 2.20 10.93 -11.71
CA LYS A 314 2.20 12.08 -10.80
C LYS A 314 2.67 11.69 -9.40
N LEU A 315 3.08 12.66 -8.60
CA LEU A 315 3.48 12.40 -7.21
C LEU A 315 2.26 12.10 -6.33
N VAL A 316 2.49 11.27 -5.30
CA VAL A 316 1.57 11.11 -4.17
C VAL A 316 1.50 12.44 -3.40
N ASP A 317 0.30 12.86 -3.02
CA ASP A 317 0.07 14.15 -2.36
C ASP A 317 0.46 14.13 -0.87
N GLY A 318 0.73 15.30 -0.26
CA GLY A 318 1.21 15.43 1.12
C GLY A 318 2.73 15.64 1.27
N ARG A 319 3.17 16.04 2.45
CA ARG A 319 4.58 16.23 2.80
C ARG A 319 5.25 14.87 3.03
N VAL A 320 6.36 14.58 2.35
CA VAL A 320 7.11 13.34 2.62
C VAL A 320 7.84 13.49 3.95
N LEU A 321 7.34 12.84 5.00
CA LEU A 321 7.93 12.89 6.33
C LEU A 321 9.12 11.94 6.47
N PHE A 322 9.01 10.79 5.82
CA PHE A 322 10.00 9.73 5.91
C PHE A 322 10.06 8.99 4.59
N ASN A 323 11.27 8.78 4.10
CA ASN A 323 11.52 7.94 2.94
C ASN A 323 12.64 6.96 3.28
N TYR A 324 12.30 5.67 3.28
CA TYR A 324 13.28 4.61 3.48
C TYR A 324 13.85 4.15 2.13
N PRO A 325 15.14 4.37 1.84
CA PRO A 325 15.70 4.00 0.55
C PRO A 325 15.66 2.48 0.34
N LEU A 326 15.30 2.04 -0.87
CA LEU A 326 15.34 0.63 -1.24
C LEU A 326 16.76 0.05 -1.11
N ARG A 327 17.79 0.83 -1.48
CA ARG A 327 19.22 0.48 -1.27
C ARG A 327 19.49 0.04 0.16
N LYS A 328 19.05 0.85 1.11
CA LYS A 328 19.27 0.62 2.53
C LYS A 328 18.51 -0.64 2.98
N ALA A 329 17.27 -0.79 2.52
CA ALA A 329 16.48 -1.97 2.80
C ALA A 329 17.12 -3.28 2.25
N GLN A 330 17.78 -3.22 1.10
CA GLN A 330 18.54 -4.34 0.55
C GLN A 330 19.84 -4.60 1.32
N SER A 331 20.65 -3.57 1.58
CA SER A 331 21.93 -3.73 2.29
C SER A 331 21.75 -4.27 3.71
N GLU A 332 20.61 -4.02 4.32
CA GLU A 332 20.27 -4.53 5.66
C GLU A 332 19.51 -5.86 5.61
N GLY A 333 19.31 -6.45 4.42
CA GLY A 333 18.69 -7.76 4.25
C GLY A 333 17.18 -7.78 4.51
N TYR A 334 16.49 -6.64 4.44
CA TYR A 334 15.01 -6.61 4.44
C TYR A 334 14.43 -7.04 3.08
N PHE A 335 15.26 -7.02 2.04
CA PHE A 335 14.97 -7.56 0.71
C PHE A 335 16.00 -8.62 0.34
N LYS A 336 15.51 -9.78 -0.11
CA LYS A 336 16.37 -10.74 -0.82
C LYS A 336 16.64 -10.24 -2.26
N PRO A 337 17.82 -10.54 -2.83
CA PRO A 337 18.10 -10.23 -4.22
C PRO A 337 17.10 -10.95 -5.13
N ILE A 338 16.80 -10.31 -6.26
CA ILE A 338 16.03 -10.93 -7.35
C ILE A 338 17.02 -11.29 -8.45
N GLY A 339 17.03 -12.55 -8.86
CA GLY A 339 17.71 -12.96 -10.08
C GLY A 339 16.92 -12.48 -11.30
N PHE A 340 17.61 -12.05 -12.34
CA PHE A 340 16.98 -11.65 -13.60
C PHE A 340 17.46 -12.56 -14.72
N LEU A 341 16.53 -13.02 -15.55
CA LEU A 341 16.81 -13.73 -16.80
C LEU A 341 16.23 -12.91 -17.94
N ALA A 342 17.13 -12.35 -18.75
CA ALA A 342 16.77 -11.66 -19.98
C ALA A 342 16.36 -12.65 -21.06
N VAL A 343 15.36 -12.28 -21.85
CA VAL A 343 15.08 -12.86 -23.16
C VAL A 343 15.28 -11.76 -24.18
N ASP A 344 15.95 -12.06 -25.29
CA ASP A 344 16.20 -11.11 -26.38
C ASP A 344 15.51 -11.65 -27.65
N GLU A 345 14.24 -11.26 -27.82
CA GLU A 345 13.44 -11.70 -28.97
C GLU A 345 12.61 -10.54 -29.53
N PHE A 346 12.74 -10.28 -30.83
CA PHE A 346 12.02 -9.18 -31.50
C PHE A 346 10.60 -9.57 -31.88
N ASP A 347 10.37 -10.84 -32.21
CA ASP A 347 9.04 -11.35 -32.49
C ASP A 347 8.29 -11.67 -31.19
N ARG A 348 7.02 -11.27 -31.12
CA ARG A 348 6.24 -11.39 -29.89
C ARG A 348 5.87 -12.82 -29.56
N GLU A 349 5.60 -13.67 -30.55
CA GLU A 349 5.23 -15.07 -30.32
C GLU A 349 6.46 -15.88 -29.89
N GLU A 350 7.62 -15.63 -30.52
CA GLU A 350 8.90 -16.21 -30.11
C GLU A 350 9.32 -15.74 -28.72
N ALA A 351 9.13 -14.45 -28.40
CA ALA A 351 9.37 -13.93 -27.06
C ALA A 351 8.49 -14.62 -26.00
N ASP A 352 7.20 -14.82 -26.28
CA ASP A 352 6.29 -15.52 -25.37
C ASP A 352 6.75 -16.97 -25.13
N LEU A 353 7.22 -17.67 -26.17
CA LEU A 353 7.77 -19.02 -26.06
C LEU A 353 9.06 -19.04 -25.24
N ALA A 354 10.01 -18.16 -25.54
CA ALA A 354 11.29 -18.08 -24.86
C ALA A 354 11.13 -17.74 -23.37
N ILE A 355 10.25 -16.80 -23.02
CA ILE A 355 9.91 -16.47 -21.63
C ILE A 355 9.31 -17.69 -20.92
N ALA A 356 8.38 -18.41 -21.56
CA ALA A 356 7.76 -19.59 -20.98
C ALA A 356 8.77 -20.73 -20.73
N CYS A 357 9.65 -20.99 -21.70
CA CYS A 357 10.73 -21.98 -21.57
C CYS A 357 11.65 -21.62 -20.40
N ALA A 358 12.16 -20.38 -20.34
CA ALA A 358 13.02 -19.92 -19.26
C ALA A 358 12.33 -20.01 -17.88
N ALA A 359 11.03 -19.73 -17.80
CA ALA A 359 10.24 -19.85 -16.58
C ALA A 359 10.10 -21.31 -16.12
N ILE A 360 9.85 -22.22 -17.05
CA ILE A 360 9.73 -23.66 -16.77
C ILE A 360 11.08 -24.24 -16.35
N ASP A 361 12.15 -23.94 -17.08
CA ASP A 361 13.51 -24.40 -16.75
C ASP A 361 13.92 -23.94 -15.36
N ARG A 362 13.63 -22.68 -15.03
CA ARG A 362 13.89 -22.15 -13.69
C ARG A 362 13.06 -22.85 -12.62
N LEU A 363 11.79 -23.12 -12.89
CA LEU A 363 10.91 -23.84 -11.98
C LEU A 363 11.43 -25.24 -11.69
N GLU A 364 11.81 -26.00 -12.72
CA GLU A 364 12.36 -27.35 -12.57
C GLU A 364 13.68 -27.35 -11.80
N ALA A 365 14.56 -26.37 -12.07
CA ALA A 365 15.81 -26.22 -11.32
C ALA A 365 15.58 -25.94 -9.82
N ASP A 366 14.64 -25.06 -9.49
CA ASP A 366 14.32 -24.71 -8.10
C ASP A 366 13.60 -25.87 -7.37
N LEU A 367 12.70 -26.59 -8.05
CA LEU A 367 12.08 -27.81 -7.53
C LEU A 367 13.12 -28.92 -7.29
N GLY A 368 14.07 -29.10 -8.19
CA GLY A 368 15.18 -30.06 -8.05
C GLY A 368 16.08 -29.76 -6.85
N ARG A 369 16.14 -28.51 -6.40
CA ARG A 369 16.84 -28.07 -5.18
C ARG A 369 15.97 -28.16 -3.91
N GLY A 370 14.73 -28.63 -4.04
CA GLY A 370 13.78 -28.77 -2.94
C GLY A 370 13.02 -27.49 -2.60
N PHE A 371 13.11 -26.43 -3.40
CA PHE A 371 12.33 -25.22 -3.19
C PHE A 371 10.93 -25.39 -3.76
N GLY A 372 9.89 -25.17 -2.95
CA GLY A 372 8.50 -25.27 -3.36
C GLY A 372 7.99 -24.10 -4.20
N HIS A 373 8.78 -23.61 -5.16
CA HIS A 373 8.47 -22.44 -5.97
C HIS A 373 7.29 -22.65 -6.92
N LEU A 374 6.70 -21.54 -7.34
CA LEU A 374 5.61 -21.43 -8.30
C LEU A 374 5.93 -20.31 -9.31
N VAL A 375 5.45 -20.48 -10.55
CA VAL A 375 5.54 -19.50 -11.63
C VAL A 375 4.28 -18.65 -11.68
N MET A 376 4.46 -17.33 -11.69
CA MET A 376 3.48 -16.37 -12.17
C MET A 376 3.84 -15.97 -13.60
N ALA A 377 2.96 -16.26 -14.56
CA ALA A 377 3.00 -15.66 -15.89
C ALA A 377 2.01 -14.51 -15.96
N ARG A 378 2.49 -13.34 -16.36
CA ARG A 378 1.71 -12.11 -16.41
C ARG A 378 1.43 -11.71 -17.85
N ALA A 379 0.16 -11.49 -18.16
CA ALA A 379 -0.33 -10.89 -19.41
C ALA A 379 -1.05 -9.55 -19.15
N ASP A 380 -1.23 -8.74 -20.18
CA ASP A 380 -1.88 -7.42 -20.12
C ASP A 380 -3.41 -7.49 -20.04
N ASP A 381 -4.03 -8.44 -20.74
CA ASP A 381 -5.47 -8.60 -20.84
C ASP A 381 -5.92 -10.06 -20.85
N LYS A 382 -7.25 -10.26 -20.81
CA LYS A 382 -7.87 -11.59 -20.73
C LYS A 382 -7.55 -12.46 -21.94
N ALA A 383 -7.64 -11.91 -23.14
CA ALA A 383 -7.37 -12.65 -24.37
C ALA A 383 -5.90 -13.08 -24.42
N ARG A 384 -4.99 -12.19 -24.03
CA ARG A 384 -3.57 -12.49 -23.92
C ARG A 384 -3.26 -13.54 -22.87
N SER A 385 -3.91 -13.49 -21.70
CA SER A 385 -3.73 -14.52 -20.68
C SER A 385 -4.20 -15.91 -21.11
N GLU A 386 -5.22 -15.99 -21.95
CA GLU A 386 -5.67 -17.28 -22.53
C GLU A 386 -4.66 -17.81 -23.54
N ALA A 387 -4.09 -16.95 -24.39
CA ALA A 387 -3.03 -17.33 -25.33
C ALA A 387 -1.77 -17.85 -24.59
N VAL A 388 -1.30 -17.09 -23.59
CA VAL A 388 -0.15 -17.48 -22.76
C VAL A 388 -0.43 -18.77 -21.99
N LEU A 389 -1.65 -18.98 -21.49
CA LEU A 389 -2.05 -20.26 -20.88
C LEU A 389 -1.90 -21.43 -21.84
N GLY A 390 -2.26 -21.24 -23.12
CA GLY A 390 -2.07 -22.25 -24.17
C GLY A 390 -0.61 -22.67 -24.30
N ILE A 391 0.32 -21.72 -24.25
CA ILE A 391 1.76 -21.98 -24.31
C ILE A 391 2.21 -22.85 -23.13
N TYR A 392 1.94 -22.43 -21.90
CA TYR A 392 2.33 -23.20 -20.71
C TYR A 392 1.65 -24.57 -20.65
N ALA A 393 0.38 -24.67 -21.08
CA ALA A 393 -0.34 -25.94 -21.11
C ALA A 393 0.25 -26.92 -22.15
N GLY A 394 0.80 -26.40 -23.25
CA GLY A 394 1.51 -27.19 -24.25
C GLY A 394 2.90 -27.62 -23.80
N LEU A 395 3.68 -26.72 -23.21
CA LEU A 395 5.07 -26.97 -22.81
C LEU A 395 5.20 -27.78 -21.50
N ALA A 396 4.33 -27.52 -20.52
CA ALA A 396 4.41 -28.14 -19.20
C ALA A 396 3.04 -28.59 -18.65
N PRO A 397 2.34 -29.52 -19.34
CA PRO A 397 1.04 -30.01 -18.88
C PRO A 397 1.09 -30.68 -17.50
N HIS A 398 2.23 -31.25 -17.11
CA HIS A 398 2.44 -31.89 -15.80
C HIS A 398 2.42 -30.91 -14.63
N HIS A 399 2.72 -29.62 -14.86
CA HIS A 399 2.57 -28.56 -13.85
C HIS A 399 1.14 -28.01 -13.75
N ALA A 400 0.25 -28.53 -14.59
CA ALA A 400 -1.17 -28.23 -14.64
C ALA A 400 -1.49 -26.72 -14.54
N PRO A 401 -1.07 -25.90 -15.52
CA PRO A 401 -1.22 -24.45 -15.49
C PRO A 401 -2.68 -24.01 -15.26
N VAL A 402 -2.88 -22.94 -14.51
CA VAL A 402 -4.22 -22.38 -14.22
C VAL A 402 -4.32 -20.91 -14.60
N LEU A 403 -5.52 -20.48 -14.96
CA LEU A 403 -5.83 -19.09 -15.28
C LEU A 403 -6.41 -18.36 -14.06
N LEU A 404 -6.02 -17.09 -13.86
CA LEU A 404 -6.58 -16.24 -12.82
C LEU A 404 -6.76 -14.79 -13.30
N HIS A 405 -7.99 -14.42 -13.67
CA HIS A 405 -8.36 -13.03 -14.00
C HIS A 405 -9.74 -12.63 -13.45
N SER A 406 -10.02 -11.33 -13.38
CA SER A 406 -11.21 -10.76 -12.73
C SER A 406 -12.54 -11.20 -13.34
N GLY A 407 -12.52 -11.65 -14.60
CA GLY A 407 -13.69 -12.20 -15.30
C GLY A 407 -14.12 -13.60 -14.88
N LEU A 408 -13.30 -14.37 -14.14
CA LEU A 408 -13.66 -15.73 -13.72
C LEU A 408 -14.73 -15.71 -12.61
N LYS A 409 -15.58 -16.72 -12.55
CA LYS A 409 -16.55 -16.85 -11.46
C LYS A 409 -15.79 -17.09 -10.14
N ARG A 410 -16.34 -16.59 -9.03
CA ARG A 410 -15.73 -16.77 -7.68
C ARG A 410 -15.39 -18.23 -7.34
N ARG A 411 -16.19 -19.18 -7.84
CA ARG A 411 -15.93 -20.63 -7.65
C ARG A 411 -14.66 -21.08 -8.38
N GLU A 412 -14.47 -20.63 -9.61
CA GLU A 412 -13.31 -20.98 -10.44
C GLU A 412 -12.02 -20.35 -9.88
N GLN A 413 -12.10 -19.07 -9.46
CA GLN A 413 -10.98 -18.42 -8.77
C GLN A 413 -10.58 -19.16 -7.49
N LYS A 414 -11.57 -19.55 -6.66
CA LYS A 414 -11.31 -20.34 -5.44
C LYS A 414 -10.68 -21.69 -5.75
N GLU A 415 -11.09 -22.34 -6.82
CA GLU A 415 -10.54 -23.64 -7.23
C GLU A 415 -9.10 -23.51 -7.74
N ALA A 416 -8.81 -22.53 -8.60
CA ALA A 416 -7.44 -22.25 -9.05
C ALA A 416 -6.51 -21.96 -7.86
N LEU A 417 -6.96 -21.12 -6.91
CA LEU A 417 -6.22 -20.83 -5.68
C LEU A 417 -6.02 -22.07 -4.79
N ARG A 418 -7.02 -22.94 -4.70
CA ARG A 418 -6.92 -24.20 -3.95
C ARG A 418 -5.84 -25.10 -4.56
N ARG A 419 -5.84 -25.25 -5.89
CA ARG A 419 -4.87 -26.07 -6.63
C ARG A 419 -3.44 -25.57 -6.44
N LEU A 420 -3.22 -24.26 -6.52
CA LEU A 420 -1.92 -23.63 -6.25
C LEU A 420 -1.45 -23.89 -4.80
N ARG A 421 -2.32 -23.67 -3.80
CA ARG A 421 -1.98 -23.90 -2.38
C ARG A 421 -1.74 -25.37 -2.04
N ALA A 422 -2.43 -26.28 -2.72
CA ALA A 422 -2.24 -27.71 -2.55
C ALA A 422 -1.01 -28.26 -3.31
N GLY A 423 -0.35 -27.43 -4.13
CA GLY A 423 0.75 -27.86 -5.00
C GLY A 423 0.33 -28.71 -6.20
N GLU A 424 -0.98 -28.80 -6.46
CA GLU A 424 -1.58 -29.50 -7.63
C GLU A 424 -1.39 -28.71 -8.93
N SER A 425 -1.04 -27.43 -8.84
CA SER A 425 -0.65 -26.58 -9.95
C SER A 425 0.59 -25.79 -9.56
N ARG A 426 1.54 -25.65 -10.47
CA ARG A 426 2.79 -24.90 -10.24
C ARG A 426 2.88 -23.59 -11.02
N ILE A 427 1.96 -23.37 -11.96
CA ILE A 427 1.99 -22.24 -12.89
C ILE A 427 0.64 -21.55 -12.89
N VAL A 428 0.64 -20.24 -12.68
CA VAL A 428 -0.56 -19.40 -12.79
C VAL A 428 -0.36 -18.31 -13.84
N VAL A 429 -1.26 -18.24 -14.81
CA VAL A 429 -1.34 -17.15 -15.79
C VAL A 429 -2.38 -16.14 -15.31
N CYS A 430 -2.02 -14.85 -15.27
CA CYS A 430 -2.90 -13.83 -14.70
C CYS A 430 -2.87 -12.48 -15.43
N VAL A 431 -3.94 -11.71 -15.23
CA VAL A 431 -4.16 -10.35 -15.79
C VAL A 431 -4.41 -9.39 -14.64
N ASP A 432 -3.47 -8.49 -14.35
CA ASP A 432 -3.61 -7.47 -13.30
C ASP A 432 -4.10 -7.97 -11.92
N MET A 433 -4.02 -9.28 -11.68
CA MET A 433 -4.76 -9.98 -10.61
C MET A 433 -3.86 -10.63 -9.57
N LEU A 434 -2.58 -10.28 -9.58
CA LEU A 434 -1.72 -10.34 -8.40
C LEU A 434 -1.60 -8.96 -7.74
N GLY A 435 -2.67 -8.18 -7.88
CA GLY A 435 -2.92 -6.98 -7.10
C GLY A 435 -3.13 -7.28 -5.61
N GLU A 436 -3.38 -6.22 -4.85
CA GLU A 436 -3.21 -6.23 -3.42
C GLU A 436 -4.14 -7.19 -2.66
N GLY A 437 -3.50 -8.07 -1.87
CA GLY A 437 -4.16 -9.03 -0.97
C GLY A 437 -4.07 -10.50 -1.41
N PHE A 438 -3.43 -10.78 -2.55
CA PHE A 438 -2.92 -12.12 -2.86
C PHE A 438 -1.64 -12.38 -2.06
N ASP A 439 -1.64 -13.44 -1.25
CA ASP A 439 -0.51 -13.86 -0.41
C ASP A 439 -0.21 -15.34 -0.64
N LEU A 440 0.81 -15.60 -1.47
CA LEU A 440 1.35 -16.92 -1.73
C LEU A 440 2.87 -16.78 -1.82
N PRO A 441 3.60 -16.93 -0.70
CA PRO A 441 5.05 -16.75 -0.65
C PRO A 441 5.84 -17.63 -1.62
N GLU A 442 5.24 -18.74 -2.07
CA GLU A 442 5.81 -19.69 -3.02
C GLU A 442 5.89 -19.14 -4.45
N LEU A 443 5.11 -18.10 -4.80
CA LEU A 443 5.33 -17.35 -6.04
C LEU A 443 6.72 -16.71 -5.96
N LYS A 444 7.68 -17.30 -6.68
CA LYS A 444 9.09 -16.89 -6.68
C LYS A 444 9.64 -16.69 -8.09
N ILE A 445 8.95 -17.18 -9.12
CA ILE A 445 9.32 -16.98 -10.52
C ILE A 445 8.27 -16.08 -11.17
N ALA A 446 8.70 -14.94 -11.70
CA ALA A 446 7.84 -13.94 -12.35
C ALA A 446 8.19 -13.85 -13.83
N ALA A 447 7.34 -14.40 -14.69
CA ALA A 447 7.45 -14.35 -16.15
C ALA A 447 6.58 -13.23 -16.71
N ILE A 448 7.21 -12.21 -17.29
CA ILE A 448 6.57 -10.98 -17.78
C ILE A 448 6.42 -11.08 -19.30
N HIS A 449 5.27 -11.58 -19.75
CA HIS A 449 4.97 -11.66 -21.19
C HIS A 449 4.56 -10.30 -21.76
N ASP A 450 3.89 -9.47 -20.96
CA ASP A 450 3.50 -8.12 -21.33
C ASP A 450 3.92 -7.13 -20.21
N PRO A 451 4.96 -6.30 -20.45
CA PRO A 451 5.49 -5.39 -19.44
C PRO A 451 4.52 -4.25 -19.12
N HIS A 452 4.52 -3.80 -17.87
CA HIS A 452 3.73 -2.63 -17.46
C HIS A 452 4.39 -1.33 -17.95
N LYS A 453 3.55 -0.34 -18.26
CA LYS A 453 3.96 1.06 -18.52
C LYS A 453 4.43 1.82 -17.26
N SER A 454 4.70 1.15 -16.13
CA SER A 454 4.99 1.85 -14.87
C SER A 454 5.92 1.05 -13.96
N LEU A 455 7.09 1.63 -13.70
CA LEU A 455 8.11 1.15 -12.77
C LEU A 455 7.57 0.85 -11.35
N ALA A 456 6.62 1.66 -10.87
CA ALA A 456 6.06 1.53 -9.53
C ALA A 456 5.34 0.19 -9.33
N ILE A 457 4.64 -0.26 -10.38
CA ILE A 457 3.90 -1.51 -10.35
C ILE A 457 4.88 -2.70 -10.42
N THR A 458 5.91 -2.62 -11.27
CA THR A 458 6.99 -3.63 -11.33
C THR A 458 7.71 -3.78 -9.98
N LEU A 459 8.04 -2.68 -9.30
CA LEU A 459 8.64 -2.69 -7.95
C LEU A 459 7.73 -3.33 -6.89
N GLN A 460 6.43 -3.02 -6.92
CA GLN A 460 5.46 -3.58 -5.98
C GLN A 460 5.24 -5.09 -6.22
N PHE A 461 5.19 -5.51 -7.49
CA PHE A 461 5.16 -6.92 -7.85
C PHE A 461 6.40 -7.61 -7.29
N THR A 462 7.58 -7.13 -7.65
CA THR A 462 8.89 -7.67 -7.23
C THR A 462 8.98 -7.84 -5.71
N GLY A 463 8.59 -6.83 -4.93
CA GLY A 463 8.65 -6.89 -3.47
C GLY A 463 7.64 -7.82 -2.80
N ARG A 464 6.64 -8.36 -3.53
CA ARG A 464 5.81 -9.47 -3.03
C ARG A 464 6.53 -10.82 -3.14
N PHE A 465 7.42 -10.98 -4.12
CA PHE A 465 8.25 -12.19 -4.32
C PHE A 465 9.42 -12.27 -3.33
N THR A 466 9.84 -11.17 -2.71
CA THR A 466 11.03 -11.14 -1.82
C THR A 466 10.75 -11.46 -0.35
N ARG A 467 9.50 -11.77 0.03
CA ARG A 467 9.16 -12.11 1.43
C ARG A 467 10.03 -13.26 1.94
N PHE A 468 10.61 -13.06 3.12
CA PHE A 468 11.54 -13.99 3.73
C PHE A 468 10.80 -15.20 4.30
N ARG A 469 11.14 -16.38 3.77
CA ARG A 469 10.87 -17.69 4.37
C ARG A 469 12.15 -18.51 4.21
N ALA A 470 12.67 -19.05 5.30
CA ALA A 470 13.99 -19.69 5.32
C ALA A 470 14.03 -20.95 4.43
N ASP A 471 12.87 -21.54 4.16
CA ASP A 471 12.66 -22.72 3.32
C ASP A 471 12.37 -22.39 1.84
N LEU A 472 12.32 -21.11 1.47
CA LEU A 472 12.10 -20.65 0.10
C LEU A 472 13.35 -19.94 -0.44
N GLY A 473 13.83 -20.41 -1.60
CA GLY A 473 14.92 -19.79 -2.37
C GLY A 473 14.61 -18.36 -2.85
N ASP A 474 15.59 -17.76 -3.52
CA ASP A 474 15.50 -16.39 -4.04
C ASP A 474 14.54 -16.27 -5.22
N ALA A 475 14.01 -15.07 -5.45
CA ALA A 475 13.06 -14.84 -6.53
C ALA A 475 13.79 -14.65 -7.87
N THR A 476 13.16 -15.06 -8.97
CA THR A 476 13.65 -14.86 -10.34
C THR A 476 12.61 -14.10 -11.16
N MET A 477 13.02 -13.05 -11.87
CA MET A 477 12.20 -12.36 -12.86
C MET A 477 12.70 -12.67 -14.26
N ILE A 478 11.78 -12.84 -15.21
CA ILE A 478 12.05 -13.16 -16.60
C ILE A 478 11.26 -12.19 -17.45
N ALA A 479 11.93 -11.45 -18.34
CA ALA A 479 11.29 -10.48 -19.22
C ALA A 479 12.04 -10.36 -20.54
N ASN A 480 11.31 -10.00 -21.59
CA ASN A 480 11.91 -9.66 -22.89
C ASN A 480 12.45 -8.23 -22.88
N VAL A 481 13.71 -8.09 -23.26
CA VAL A 481 14.50 -6.85 -23.17
C VAL A 481 14.46 -6.08 -24.50
N ALA A 482 14.15 -6.77 -25.59
CA ALA A 482 14.02 -6.21 -26.94
C ALA A 482 12.63 -5.62 -27.24
N ASP A 483 11.71 -5.61 -26.27
CA ASP A 483 10.36 -5.11 -26.47
C ASP A 483 10.33 -3.56 -26.54
N PRO A 484 9.96 -2.96 -27.69
CA PRO A 484 9.93 -1.50 -27.88
C PRO A 484 8.83 -0.81 -27.06
N ARG A 485 7.94 -1.55 -26.41
CA ARG A 485 6.84 -1.02 -25.57
C ARG A 485 7.27 -0.71 -24.14
N VAL A 486 8.51 -1.06 -23.78
CA VAL A 486 9.10 -0.81 -22.46
C VAL A 486 9.65 0.63 -22.43
N GLU A 487 9.33 1.40 -21.39
CA GLU A 487 9.91 2.75 -21.20
C GLU A 487 11.44 2.68 -21.07
N ASP A 488 12.18 3.70 -21.52
CA ASP A 488 13.66 3.75 -21.46
C ASP A 488 14.23 3.40 -20.06
N ALA A 489 13.56 3.85 -18.99
CA ALA A 489 13.92 3.55 -17.61
C ALA A 489 13.76 2.06 -17.24
N LEU A 490 12.82 1.35 -17.87
CA LEU A 490 12.64 -0.10 -17.73
C LEU A 490 13.52 -0.88 -18.73
N GLN A 491 13.92 -0.28 -19.85
CA GLN A 491 14.91 -0.87 -20.76
C GLN A 491 16.30 -0.93 -20.11
N GLU A 492 16.70 0.11 -19.37
CA GLU A 492 17.91 0.05 -18.54
C GLU A 492 17.84 -1.07 -17.49
N LEU A 493 16.66 -1.32 -16.90
CA LEU A 493 16.45 -2.47 -16.00
C LEU A 493 16.59 -3.79 -16.74
N TYR A 494 16.14 -3.87 -17.98
CA TYR A 494 16.11 -5.11 -18.75
C TYR A 494 17.42 -5.43 -19.48
N ALA A 495 18.43 -4.56 -19.51
CA ALA A 495 19.68 -4.86 -20.22
C ALA A 495 20.41 -6.13 -19.71
N GLU A 496 21.06 -6.88 -20.61
CA GLU A 496 21.68 -8.20 -20.33
C GLU A 496 22.71 -8.22 -19.18
N ASP A 497 23.31 -7.07 -18.85
CA ASP A 497 24.30 -6.90 -17.76
C ASP A 497 23.81 -6.01 -16.60
N ALA A 498 22.50 -5.74 -16.55
CA ALA A 498 21.88 -4.94 -15.52
C ALA A 498 21.91 -5.68 -14.16
N ASP A 499 22.71 -5.21 -13.20
CA ASP A 499 22.43 -5.52 -11.80
C ASP A 499 21.15 -4.79 -11.41
N TRP A 500 20.04 -5.51 -11.53
CA TRP A 500 18.70 -5.07 -11.17
C TRP A 500 18.64 -4.43 -9.78
N ASN A 501 19.45 -4.92 -8.83
CA ASN A 501 19.49 -4.34 -7.50
C ASN A 501 20.17 -2.97 -7.50
N VAL A 502 21.10 -2.72 -8.43
CA VAL A 502 21.72 -1.41 -8.68
C VAL A 502 20.76 -0.48 -9.41
N ILE A 503 20.08 -0.94 -10.45
CA ILE A 503 19.26 -0.08 -11.30
C ILE A 503 17.90 0.23 -10.67
N LEU A 504 17.23 -0.74 -10.02
CA LEU A 504 16.02 -0.45 -9.23
C LEU A 504 16.30 0.58 -8.14
N ARG A 505 17.50 0.53 -7.60
CA ARG A 505 18.03 1.45 -6.61
C ARG A 505 18.32 2.83 -7.20
N ASP A 506 19.01 2.92 -8.32
CA ASP A 506 19.37 4.19 -8.95
C ASP A 506 18.12 4.88 -9.53
N LEU A 507 17.15 4.12 -10.07
CA LEU A 507 15.85 4.64 -10.50
C LEU A 507 14.99 5.10 -9.33
N SER A 508 14.93 4.31 -8.24
CA SER A 508 14.20 4.67 -7.01
C SER A 508 14.84 5.88 -6.30
N GLU A 509 16.16 5.97 -6.25
CA GLU A 509 16.89 7.09 -5.63
C GLU A 509 16.88 8.34 -6.50
N GLY A 510 17.11 8.23 -7.80
CA GLY A 510 17.00 9.36 -8.73
C GLY A 510 15.60 9.95 -8.72
N ALA A 511 14.57 9.11 -8.64
CA ALA A 511 13.20 9.51 -8.37
C ALA A 511 13.01 10.23 -7.04
N THR A 512 13.46 9.61 -5.94
CA THR A 512 13.11 10.09 -4.60
C THR A 512 13.98 11.26 -4.14
N GLY A 513 15.23 11.34 -4.59
CA GLY A 513 16.12 12.49 -4.39
C GLY A 513 15.64 13.71 -5.17
N ARG A 514 15.23 13.54 -6.44
CA ARG A 514 14.54 14.61 -7.20
C ARG A 514 13.27 15.06 -6.48
N GLN A 515 12.53 14.14 -5.88
CA GLN A 515 11.33 14.46 -5.12
C GLN A 515 11.61 15.20 -3.82
N ALA A 516 12.62 14.80 -3.03
CA ALA A 516 12.98 15.52 -1.81
C ALA A 516 13.36 16.98 -2.14
N ARG A 517 14.22 17.17 -3.16
CA ARG A 517 14.59 18.51 -3.66
C ARG A 517 13.39 19.29 -4.19
N ARG A 518 12.49 18.64 -4.93
CA ARG A 518 11.26 19.28 -5.43
C ARG A 518 10.31 19.62 -4.29
N SER A 519 10.17 18.77 -3.27
CA SER A 519 9.31 19.03 -2.11
C SER A 519 9.85 20.21 -1.30
N GLU A 520 11.16 20.26 -1.07
CA GLU A 520 11.85 21.37 -0.42
C GLU A 520 11.70 22.68 -1.22
N LEU A 521 11.87 22.62 -2.55
CA LEU A 521 11.61 23.75 -3.44
C LEU A 521 10.15 24.22 -3.35
N LEU A 522 9.19 23.30 -3.26
CA LEU A 522 7.76 23.63 -3.19
C LEU A 522 7.36 24.19 -1.81
N GLU A 523 7.97 23.72 -0.72
CA GLU A 523 7.74 24.25 0.64
C GLU A 523 8.15 25.73 0.76
N GLY A 524 9.12 26.19 -0.04
CA GLY A 524 9.54 27.58 -0.05
C GLY A 524 8.54 28.57 -0.68
N PHE A 525 7.44 28.11 -1.30
CA PHE A 525 6.45 28.97 -1.95
C PHE A 525 5.38 29.58 -1.04
N GLY A 526 5.46 29.40 0.29
CA GLY A 526 4.52 30.01 1.23
C GLY A 526 3.06 29.61 0.99
N GLU A 527 2.13 30.56 1.12
CA GLU A 527 0.71 30.34 0.80
C GLU A 527 0.47 30.38 -0.71
N VAL A 528 -0.04 29.28 -1.26
CA VAL A 528 -0.32 29.11 -2.69
C VAL A 528 -1.84 29.09 -2.91
N PRO A 529 -2.39 29.85 -3.87
CA PRO A 529 -3.83 29.84 -4.14
C PRO A 529 -4.30 28.45 -4.59
N GLN A 530 -5.47 28.01 -4.09
CA GLN A 530 -5.93 26.63 -4.23
C GLN A 530 -6.33 26.22 -5.66
N GLU A 531 -6.53 27.17 -6.59
CA GLU A 531 -6.99 26.82 -7.95
C GLU A 531 -5.97 26.01 -8.75
N VAL A 532 -4.66 26.23 -8.52
CA VAL A 532 -3.58 25.55 -9.24
C VAL A 532 -2.56 24.97 -8.27
N SER A 533 -2.44 23.64 -8.30
CA SER A 533 -1.41 22.95 -7.52
C SER A 533 -0.05 23.04 -8.22
N LEU A 534 0.92 23.67 -7.56
CA LEU A 534 2.32 23.74 -8.02
C LEU A 534 2.92 22.35 -8.34
N ARG A 535 2.45 21.30 -7.66
CA ARG A 535 2.89 19.92 -7.89
C ARG A 535 2.52 19.40 -9.27
N ASN A 536 1.43 19.92 -9.84
CA ASN A 536 0.86 19.53 -11.13
C ASN A 536 1.24 20.47 -12.28
N ILE A 537 2.19 21.38 -12.05
CA ILE A 537 2.75 22.23 -13.10
C ILE A 537 3.92 21.51 -13.77
N PHE A 538 3.88 21.45 -15.10
CA PHE A 538 4.88 20.84 -15.97
C PHE A 538 5.38 21.87 -17.00
N PRO A 539 6.35 22.73 -16.64
CA PRO A 539 6.91 23.70 -17.57
C PRO A 539 7.59 22.99 -18.75
N LYS A 540 7.62 23.62 -19.93
CA LYS A 540 8.42 23.11 -21.06
C LYS A 540 9.91 23.25 -20.74
N MET A 541 10.78 22.44 -21.32
CA MET A 541 12.24 22.56 -21.15
C MET A 541 12.83 23.63 -22.09
N SER A 542 12.34 24.87 -22.01
CA SER A 542 12.77 25.99 -22.84
C SER A 542 12.70 27.29 -22.03
N ALA A 543 13.72 28.14 -22.11
CA ALA A 543 13.74 29.43 -21.43
C ALA A 543 14.45 30.50 -22.27
N VAL A 544 13.97 31.73 -22.21
CA VAL A 544 14.71 32.92 -22.62
C VAL A 544 15.61 33.35 -21.46
N VAL A 545 16.87 33.67 -21.75
CA VAL A 545 17.86 34.00 -20.72
C VAL A 545 18.37 35.41 -20.92
N TYR A 546 18.23 36.24 -19.88
CA TYR A 546 18.75 37.59 -19.83
C TYR A 546 19.95 37.67 -18.90
N ARG A 547 20.92 38.51 -19.27
CA ARG A 547 21.99 38.93 -18.36
C ARG A 547 21.48 40.09 -17.51
N THR A 548 21.72 40.03 -16.21
CA THR A 548 21.23 41.02 -15.24
C THR A 548 22.41 41.66 -14.50
N ASP A 549 22.32 42.97 -14.27
CA ASP A 549 23.30 43.71 -13.46
C ASP A 549 22.72 44.15 -12.10
N CYS A 550 21.49 43.72 -11.76
CA CYS A 550 20.87 44.06 -10.49
C CYS A 550 21.51 43.31 -9.31
N ALA A 551 21.65 44.00 -8.17
CA ALA A 551 22.11 43.39 -6.93
C ALA A 551 21.01 42.55 -6.23
N ALA A 552 19.75 42.83 -6.54
CA ALA A 552 18.58 42.12 -6.04
C ALA A 552 17.45 42.19 -7.07
N TRP A 553 16.86 41.04 -7.41
CA TRP A 553 15.65 41.00 -8.22
C TRP A 553 14.42 41.52 -7.46
N ARG A 554 13.39 41.91 -8.21
CA ARG A 554 12.16 42.58 -7.77
C ARG A 554 10.93 41.85 -8.32
N PRO A 555 10.61 40.65 -7.80
CA PRO A 555 9.45 39.88 -8.28
C PRO A 555 8.13 40.64 -8.03
N ASP A 556 8.10 41.58 -7.09
CA ASP A 556 6.96 42.46 -6.81
C ASP A 556 6.55 43.36 -7.99
N ARG A 557 7.45 43.58 -8.95
CA ARG A 557 7.21 44.45 -10.12
C ARG A 557 6.76 43.70 -11.37
N PHE A 558 6.55 42.40 -11.29
CA PHE A 558 6.27 41.58 -12.47
C PHE A 558 5.08 42.08 -13.31
N GLU A 559 4.05 42.65 -12.67
CA GLU A 559 2.87 43.22 -13.36
C GLU A 559 3.23 44.32 -14.36
N GLU A 560 4.29 45.10 -14.10
CA GLU A 560 4.77 46.15 -15.01
C GLU A 560 5.22 45.57 -16.37
N GLY A 561 5.63 44.30 -16.40
CA GLY A 561 6.16 43.62 -17.57
C GLY A 561 5.25 42.59 -18.23
N VAL A 562 4.07 42.32 -17.64
CA VAL A 562 3.08 41.36 -18.19
C VAL A 562 2.15 42.02 -19.23
N GLY A 563 2.09 43.36 -19.28
CA GLY A 563 1.30 44.09 -20.26
C GLY A 563 -0.21 44.00 -19.99
N PRO A 564 -1.09 44.08 -21.03
CA PRO A 564 -2.54 44.08 -20.85
C PRO A 564 -3.13 42.69 -20.53
N ALA A 565 -2.32 41.63 -20.57
CA ALA A 565 -2.74 40.30 -20.17
C ALA A 565 -3.04 40.27 -18.67
N GLY A 566 -4.22 39.81 -18.29
CA GLY A 566 -4.60 39.73 -16.88
C GLY A 566 -3.83 38.60 -16.19
N VAL A 567 -3.30 38.85 -14.99
CA VAL A 567 -2.79 37.77 -14.14
C VAL A 567 -3.99 37.03 -13.57
N HIS A 568 -4.16 35.77 -13.98
CA HIS A 568 -5.27 34.94 -13.52
C HIS A 568 -4.92 34.16 -12.26
N TRP A 569 -3.65 33.79 -12.09
CA TRP A 569 -3.20 33.04 -10.93
C TRP A 569 -1.77 33.41 -10.55
N GLY A 570 -1.50 33.52 -9.26
CA GLY A 570 -0.22 34.01 -8.72
C GLY A 570 -0.18 35.54 -8.53
N PRO A 571 1.01 36.11 -8.32
CA PRO A 571 2.30 35.44 -8.31
C PRO A 571 2.47 34.60 -7.05
N VAL A 572 3.17 33.47 -7.19
CA VAL A 572 3.74 32.76 -6.05
C VAL A 572 5.25 32.82 -6.14
N VAL A 573 5.89 33.21 -5.05
CA VAL A 573 7.33 33.48 -5.01
C VAL A 573 7.97 32.58 -3.96
N ASN A 574 9.00 31.85 -4.36
CA ASN A 574 9.94 31.23 -3.46
C ASN A 574 11.18 32.12 -3.36
N GLU A 575 11.26 32.87 -2.27
CA GLU A 575 12.36 33.81 -2.03
C GLU A 575 13.71 33.14 -1.82
N GLY A 576 13.73 31.92 -1.26
CA GLY A 576 14.97 31.18 -1.03
C GLY A 576 15.56 30.64 -2.32
N ALA A 577 14.71 30.18 -3.24
CA ALA A 577 15.11 29.67 -4.55
C ALA A 577 15.11 30.75 -5.65
N LYS A 578 14.78 32.01 -5.33
CA LYS A 578 14.66 33.13 -6.28
C LYS A 578 13.84 32.76 -7.51
N LEU A 579 12.68 32.14 -7.26
CA LEU A 579 11.80 31.54 -8.26
C LEU A 579 10.38 32.09 -8.11
N MET A 580 9.77 32.52 -9.21
CA MET A 580 8.43 33.08 -9.25
C MET A 580 7.60 32.36 -10.33
N LEU A 581 6.34 32.05 -10.00
CA LEU A 581 5.39 31.48 -10.95
C LEU A 581 4.10 32.29 -10.97
N PHE A 582 3.54 32.47 -12.16
CA PHE A 582 2.22 33.06 -12.36
C PHE A 582 1.62 32.56 -13.68
N ILE A 583 0.30 32.71 -13.84
CA ILE A 583 -0.43 32.37 -15.05
C ILE A 583 -1.18 33.61 -15.53
N THR A 584 -1.04 33.92 -16.81
CA THR A 584 -1.77 35.01 -17.47
C THR A 584 -2.91 34.45 -18.31
N GLU A 585 -3.89 35.31 -18.56
CA GLU A 585 -5.00 35.10 -19.47
C GLU A 585 -4.92 36.06 -20.65
N GLU A 586 -4.90 35.52 -21.86
CA GLU A 586 -4.88 36.28 -23.11
C GLU A 586 -6.08 35.91 -23.98
N HIS A 587 -6.64 36.90 -24.67
CA HIS A 587 -7.78 36.72 -25.56
C HIS A 587 -7.35 36.99 -26.99
N GLU A 588 -7.28 35.94 -27.80
CA GLU A 588 -6.91 36.02 -29.22
C GLU A 588 -8.12 36.00 -30.14
N GLU A 589 -8.00 36.58 -31.33
CA GLU A 589 -9.01 36.43 -32.38
C GLU A 589 -9.04 34.99 -32.90
N VAL A 590 -10.20 34.52 -33.37
CA VAL A 590 -10.30 33.16 -33.90
C VAL A 590 -9.53 33.04 -35.22
N PRO A 591 -8.67 32.02 -35.40
CA PRO A 591 -7.71 31.97 -36.52
C PRO A 591 -8.36 31.76 -37.90
N TRP A 592 -9.67 31.46 -37.93
CA TRP A 592 -10.42 31.17 -39.15
C TRP A 592 -11.37 32.29 -39.60
N GLY A 593 -11.44 33.42 -38.87
CA GLY A 593 -12.26 34.55 -39.30
C GLY A 593 -12.28 35.76 -38.36
N ASP A 594 -12.54 36.94 -38.92
CA ASP A 594 -12.71 38.18 -38.15
C ASP A 594 -14.16 38.27 -37.63
N VAL A 595 -14.39 37.71 -36.44
CA VAL A 595 -15.69 37.74 -35.76
C VAL A 595 -15.52 38.43 -34.41
N ARG A 596 -15.91 39.70 -34.32
CA ARG A 596 -15.77 40.55 -33.11
C ARG A 596 -16.31 39.96 -31.80
N GLN A 597 -17.22 38.99 -31.88
CA GLN A 597 -17.84 38.35 -30.71
C GLN A 597 -17.19 37.02 -30.30
N LEU A 598 -16.29 36.45 -31.12
CA LEU A 598 -15.63 35.18 -30.83
C LEU A 598 -14.14 35.42 -30.60
N ARG A 599 -13.66 35.07 -29.41
CA ARG A 599 -12.25 35.12 -29.03
C ARG A 599 -11.82 33.79 -28.42
N ASN A 600 -10.63 33.33 -28.79
CA ASN A 600 -9.97 32.23 -28.11
C ASN A 600 -9.44 32.74 -26.77
N ARG A 601 -9.60 31.93 -25.72
CA ARG A 601 -9.03 32.19 -24.40
C ARG A 601 -7.81 31.31 -24.24
N GLU A 602 -6.64 31.93 -24.21
CA GLU A 602 -5.37 31.26 -24.00
C GLU A 602 -4.83 31.54 -22.59
N TRP A 603 -4.11 30.55 -22.07
CA TRP A 603 -3.54 30.59 -20.72
C TRP A 603 -2.04 30.36 -20.82
N HIS A 604 -1.26 31.28 -20.29
CA HIS A 604 0.19 31.17 -20.33
C HIS A 604 0.80 31.04 -18.95
N LEU A 605 1.56 29.96 -18.74
CA LEU A 605 2.35 29.75 -17.53
C LEU A 605 3.68 30.48 -17.69
N TYR A 606 4.06 31.24 -16.67
CA TYR A 606 5.38 31.85 -16.54
C TYR A 606 6.11 31.28 -15.34
N VAL A 607 7.38 30.92 -15.54
CA VAL A 607 8.33 30.50 -14.50
C VAL A 607 9.58 31.35 -14.63
N VAL A 608 9.84 32.20 -13.65
CA VAL A 608 10.93 33.17 -13.65
C VAL A 608 11.91 32.80 -12.54
N HIS A 609 13.17 32.56 -12.89
CA HIS A 609 14.23 32.18 -11.95
C HIS A 609 15.43 33.11 -12.09
N TRP A 610 15.86 33.73 -10.98
CA TRP A 610 17.03 34.60 -10.96
C TRP A 610 18.23 33.90 -10.30
N ASP A 611 19.24 33.59 -11.11
CA ASP A 611 20.52 33.05 -10.68
C ASP A 611 21.45 34.23 -10.36
N GLN A 612 21.48 34.60 -9.08
CA GLN A 612 22.29 35.71 -8.58
C GLN A 612 23.79 35.48 -8.76
N ASP A 613 24.26 34.23 -8.59
CA ASP A 613 25.69 33.89 -8.68
C ASP A 613 26.23 34.08 -10.11
N ARG A 614 25.38 33.81 -11.11
CA ARG A 614 25.72 33.98 -12.53
C ARG A 614 25.28 35.31 -13.12
N GLY A 615 24.45 36.09 -12.42
CA GLY A 615 23.82 37.29 -12.94
C GLY A 615 22.93 37.01 -14.14
N LEU A 616 22.13 35.93 -14.07
CA LEU A 616 21.25 35.49 -15.16
C LEU A 616 19.80 35.39 -14.70
N LEU A 617 18.87 35.88 -15.52
CA LEU A 617 17.43 35.68 -15.34
C LEU A 617 16.92 34.72 -16.40
N TYR A 618 16.32 33.63 -15.95
CA TYR A 618 15.67 32.63 -16.79
C TYR A 618 14.16 32.87 -16.79
N ILE A 619 13.58 33.09 -17.95
CA ILE A 619 12.12 33.20 -18.14
C ILE A 619 11.67 32.05 -19.01
N ASN A 620 10.91 31.13 -18.42
CA ASN A 620 10.26 30.04 -19.10
C ASN A 620 8.77 30.38 -19.22
N SER A 621 8.26 30.37 -20.45
CA SER A 621 6.85 30.64 -20.70
C SER A 621 6.25 29.63 -21.67
N SER A 622 4.96 29.37 -21.54
CA SER A 622 4.20 28.71 -22.61
C SER A 622 3.75 29.67 -23.72
N ASN A 623 3.91 30.99 -23.54
CA ASN A 623 3.79 31.98 -24.62
C ASN A 623 5.10 31.98 -25.43
N ASN A 624 5.06 31.34 -26.60
CA ASN A 624 6.22 31.21 -27.49
C ASN A 624 6.41 32.44 -28.42
N GLY A 625 5.54 33.44 -28.36
CA GLY A 625 5.53 34.59 -29.27
C GLY A 625 6.26 35.83 -28.75
N SER A 626 6.81 35.79 -27.53
CA SER A 626 7.43 36.92 -26.85
C SER A 626 8.79 36.54 -26.29
N ASP A 627 9.76 37.44 -26.37
CA ASP A 627 11.06 37.27 -25.72
C ASP A 627 11.00 37.65 -24.22
N HIS A 628 9.88 38.22 -23.76
CA HIS A 628 9.65 38.63 -22.37
C HIS A 628 10.59 39.73 -21.84
N GLU A 629 11.10 40.59 -22.73
CA GLU A 629 12.03 41.67 -22.36
C GLU A 629 11.44 42.66 -21.33
N ALA A 630 10.16 43.02 -21.48
CA ALA A 630 9.48 43.91 -20.54
C ALA A 630 9.41 43.31 -19.12
N LEU A 631 9.09 42.02 -19.03
CA LEU A 631 9.10 41.27 -17.77
C LEU A 631 10.50 41.21 -17.17
N ALA A 632 11.52 40.93 -18.00
CA ALA A 632 12.92 40.89 -17.54
C ALA A 632 13.36 42.24 -16.93
N LYS A 633 13.09 43.36 -17.61
CA LYS A 633 13.41 44.71 -17.11
C LYS A 633 12.67 45.03 -15.81
N ALA A 634 11.38 44.68 -15.74
CA ALA A 634 10.58 44.95 -14.56
C ALA A 634 11.12 44.25 -13.31
N VAL A 635 11.51 42.97 -13.44
CA VAL A 635 11.91 42.15 -12.29
C VAL A 635 13.41 42.15 -12.02
N ALA A 636 14.27 42.48 -12.99
CA ALA A 636 15.72 42.37 -12.82
C ALA A 636 16.52 43.56 -13.39
N GLY A 637 15.88 44.62 -13.88
CA GLY A 637 16.51 45.84 -14.37
C GLY A 637 16.82 45.81 -15.86
#